data_AF-S9QTA0-F1
#
_entry.id   AF-S9QTA0-F1
#
_cell.length_a   1.000
_cell.length_b   1.000
_cell.length_c   1.000
_cell.angle_alpha   90.00
_cell.angle_beta   90.00
_cell.angle_gamma   90.00
#
_symmetry.space_group_name_H-M   'P 1'
#
loop_
_entity.id
_entity.type
_entity.pdbx_description
1 polymer ?
#
loop_
_entity_poly.entity_id
_entity_poly.type
_entity_poly.pdbx_seq_one_letter_code
_entity_poly.pdbx_strand_id
1 'polypeptide(L)'
;MLVFMGFLAFATLDASAAPPEAAAAKSVAEASKRLESARAALTTAVQRIQKDPPSNADLDAALAAVEALKSALDAGASFETADLDYARAVLAARKELRTQREYVEGRRAKVHIFDSRRRMDEALATLNERMAKFSGKEPGPKEMDDARASVDALKKLADESRPLTKQDEKFAAYISEVDATLARHQKAIDDRWLAQSAQKQRGLLDDSRKALAAAVAELGKAWSDEKFSATDKAITALQKQLDEGKPLEERDRAYRGDADKARAEVTQARRKMEESVAQAGVSRVKAEMGPAQEELATAAKALRARKPTPEQFAEAKTAAFVVRKLVEKYEPQAAASQPIAQYLTEVKNTLTEVEVSLEVRGLDTARADFTQALRNLERRSVTPEQFEEANTAMVILQKTLETAHTKNPAVSPSAAEARQLLKDGKATIERRRYEVDLQQQRAKVDEARKNATALVAGIQKEKPSDAQIQEAEKAIQQIGVVLEAGVAFVKKDRDYALYAKESKERMAELTDRVNRRKIVLAAADARVQLSERLATAKEKLEAAKPATSTDGDIDAASKVVDELMQMFETRAELERQDAGYASYAERARNEMVKLMEALEFARQARALRKITGEALAAASATSESAASAKDLRKKKDLYANAMDKLKACQEEGARMVKENAGLAGIDVLIGGMPTRPQDVMAQCAQKAASLQEPQKKVDVQLRFEDGPRKAYTLAKSLLSKGSKNEALEQYNGCVAEGRILQNQYPDFKDHKFDVSGTSMSVLELIQVCVKERKPLQAAR
;
A
#
# COMPACT_ATOMS: atom_id res chain seq x y z
N MET A 1 -28.84 4.13 71.88
CA MET A 1 -29.73 3.44 72.84
C MET A 1 -31.16 3.60 72.33
N LEU A 2 -31.96 2.54 72.43
CA LEU A 2 -33.32 2.38 71.90
C LEU A 2 -34.32 3.50 72.26
N VAL A 3 -35.19 3.81 71.29
CA VAL A 3 -36.67 3.96 71.31
C VAL A 3 -37.32 4.57 72.57
N PHE A 4 -38.10 5.66 72.40
CA PHE A 4 -39.54 5.66 72.74
C PHE A 4 -40.33 6.79 72.04
N MET A 5 -41.47 6.39 71.46
CA MET A 5 -42.50 7.21 70.82
C MET A 5 -43.29 8.06 71.83
N GLY A 6 -43.91 9.14 71.32
CA GLY A 6 -45.03 9.82 71.97
C GLY A 6 -45.73 10.82 71.04
N PHE A 7 -46.73 10.35 70.29
CA PHE A 7 -47.68 11.13 69.50
C PHE A 7 -48.64 11.92 70.41
N LEU A 8 -48.97 13.16 70.07
CA LEU A 8 -50.25 13.81 70.42
C LEU A 8 -50.61 14.83 69.34
N ALA A 9 -51.68 14.52 68.60
CA ALA A 9 -52.37 15.42 67.68
C ALA A 9 -53.53 16.10 68.42
N PHE A 10 -53.81 17.37 68.13
CA PHE A 10 -55.13 17.95 68.37
C PHE A 10 -55.54 18.90 67.24
N ALA A 11 -56.83 18.75 66.92
CA ALA A 11 -57.55 19.28 65.80
C ALA A 11 -57.90 20.77 65.92
N THR A 12 -58.17 21.34 64.74
CA THR A 12 -58.76 22.64 64.45
C THR A 12 -60.14 22.83 65.12
N LEU A 13 -60.42 24.04 65.60
CA LEU A 13 -61.77 24.52 65.88
C LEU A 13 -61.97 25.93 65.31
N ASP A 14 -63.21 26.11 64.87
CA ASP A 14 -63.80 27.10 63.98
C ASP A 14 -63.57 28.59 64.28
N ALA A 15 -63.57 29.34 63.18
CA ALA A 15 -63.64 30.79 63.12
C ALA A 15 -64.98 31.31 63.67
N SER A 16 -64.94 32.28 64.60
CA SER A 16 -66.09 33.14 64.89
C SER A 16 -66.03 34.39 64.03
N ALA A 17 -67.04 34.52 63.16
CA ALA A 17 -67.26 35.66 62.30
C ALA A 17 -67.45 36.96 63.12
N ALA A 18 -66.86 38.05 62.63
CA ALA A 18 -67.10 39.39 63.14
C ALA A 18 -68.60 39.75 63.08
N PRO A 19 -69.13 40.58 64.01
CA PRO A 19 -70.52 41.01 63.94
C PRO A 19 -70.73 41.83 62.66
N PRO A 20 -71.84 41.64 61.93
CA PRO A 20 -72.13 42.43 60.74
C PRO A 20 -72.27 43.89 61.14
N GLU A 21 -71.75 44.80 60.30
CA GLU A 21 -72.03 46.24 60.35
C GLU A 21 -73.51 46.41 60.66
N ALA A 22 -73.82 46.97 61.83
CA ALA A 22 -75.19 47.10 62.29
C ALA A 22 -75.91 48.03 61.32
N ALA A 23 -76.65 47.42 60.39
CA ALA A 23 -77.35 48.14 59.33
C ALA A 23 -78.12 49.31 59.95
N ALA A 24 -78.03 50.47 59.30
CA ALA A 24 -78.68 51.70 59.72
C ALA A 24 -80.12 51.41 60.14
N ALA A 25 -80.52 51.93 61.30
CA ALA A 25 -81.86 51.71 61.81
C ALA A 25 -82.89 52.18 60.77
N LYS A 26 -83.99 51.44 60.60
CA LYS A 26 -84.97 51.74 59.54
C LYS A 26 -86.00 52.79 59.96
N SER A 27 -86.05 53.10 61.26
CA SER A 27 -86.96 54.10 61.84
C SER A 27 -86.42 54.64 63.16
N VAL A 28 -86.92 55.81 63.57
CA VAL A 28 -86.63 56.42 64.88
C VAL A 28 -86.93 55.46 66.03
N ALA A 29 -88.06 54.73 65.99
CA ALA A 29 -88.44 53.80 67.06
C ALA A 29 -87.45 52.61 67.19
N GLU A 30 -86.96 52.09 66.07
CA GLU A 30 -85.94 51.04 66.08
C GLU A 30 -84.60 51.57 66.61
N ALA A 31 -84.23 52.78 66.20
CA ALA A 31 -83.00 53.45 66.64
C ALA A 31 -83.01 53.74 68.16
N SER A 32 -84.15 54.22 68.70
CA SER A 32 -84.36 54.44 70.13
C SER A 32 -84.19 53.16 70.94
N LYS A 33 -84.84 52.06 70.50
CA LYS A 33 -84.77 50.77 71.20
C LYS A 33 -83.35 50.20 71.24
N ARG A 34 -82.61 50.29 70.12
CA ARG A 34 -81.21 49.84 70.06
C ARG A 34 -80.33 50.65 71.00
N LEU A 35 -80.49 51.98 71.00
CA LEU A 35 -79.73 52.87 71.85
C LEU A 35 -79.98 52.59 73.34
N GLU A 36 -81.23 52.45 73.76
CA GLU A 36 -81.58 52.14 75.15
C GLU A 36 -81.02 50.78 75.61
N SER A 37 -81.13 49.75 74.76
CA SER A 37 -80.58 48.43 75.07
C SER A 37 -79.07 48.45 75.24
N ALA A 38 -78.34 49.17 74.38
CA ALA A 38 -76.89 49.26 74.47
C ALA A 38 -76.44 50.05 75.71
N ARG A 39 -77.17 51.11 76.09
CA ARG A 39 -76.90 51.85 77.34
C ARG A 39 -77.12 51.00 78.58
N ALA A 40 -78.20 50.22 78.62
CA ALA A 40 -78.48 49.31 79.73
C ALA A 40 -77.39 48.22 79.84
N ALA A 41 -76.98 47.64 78.72
CA ALA A 41 -75.90 46.66 78.68
C ALA A 41 -74.57 47.24 79.18
N LEU A 42 -74.21 48.46 78.75
CA LEU A 42 -73.03 49.16 79.24
C LEU A 42 -73.09 49.42 80.74
N THR A 43 -74.23 49.89 81.25
CA THR A 43 -74.42 50.12 82.69
C THR A 43 -74.21 48.83 83.50
N THR A 44 -74.78 47.70 83.05
CA THR A 44 -74.60 46.40 83.71
C THR A 44 -73.14 45.94 83.68
N ALA A 45 -72.46 46.09 82.54
CA ALA A 45 -71.07 45.68 82.41
C ALA A 45 -70.13 46.54 83.27
N VAL A 46 -70.37 47.85 83.34
CA VAL A 46 -69.65 48.77 84.23
C VAL A 46 -69.84 48.39 85.70
N GLN A 47 -71.03 47.99 86.13
CA GLN A 47 -71.26 47.55 87.51
C GLN A 47 -70.44 46.32 87.88
N ARG A 48 -70.27 45.37 86.95
CA ARG A 48 -69.46 44.16 87.20
C ARG A 48 -67.99 44.48 87.47
N ILE A 49 -67.45 45.52 86.82
CA ILE A 49 -66.05 45.93 87.00
C ILE A 49 -65.81 46.87 88.20
N GLN A 50 -66.86 47.22 88.95
CA GLN A 50 -66.73 47.96 90.21
C GLN A 50 -66.21 47.10 91.35
N LYS A 51 -66.36 45.77 91.28
CA LYS A 51 -65.70 44.85 92.22
C LYS A 51 -64.18 45.05 92.14
N ASP A 52 -63.51 45.05 93.28
CA ASP A 52 -62.06 45.24 93.36
C ASP A 52 -61.37 44.00 93.98
N PRO A 53 -60.48 43.31 93.24
CA PRO A 53 -60.19 43.48 91.81
C PRO A 53 -61.31 42.91 90.92
N PRO A 54 -61.54 43.49 89.73
CA PRO A 54 -62.44 42.92 88.74
C PRO A 54 -61.75 41.75 88.04
N SER A 55 -62.51 40.80 87.52
CA SER A 55 -61.92 39.74 86.69
C SER A 55 -61.56 40.28 85.29
N ASN A 56 -60.54 39.69 84.64
CA ASN A 56 -60.21 40.06 83.26
C ASN A 56 -61.39 39.86 82.30
N ALA A 57 -62.20 38.82 82.52
CA ALA A 57 -63.40 38.56 81.72
C ALA A 57 -64.46 39.66 81.89
N ASP A 58 -64.65 40.19 83.11
CA ASP A 58 -65.57 41.31 83.35
C ASP A 58 -65.07 42.61 82.71
N LEU A 59 -63.75 42.86 82.73
CA LEU A 59 -63.13 44.01 82.07
C LEU A 59 -63.29 43.95 80.55
N ASP A 60 -63.06 42.78 79.95
CA ASP A 60 -63.23 42.59 78.50
C ASP A 60 -64.72 42.71 78.09
N ALA A 61 -65.64 42.17 78.90
CA ALA A 61 -67.08 42.32 78.67
C ALA A 61 -67.54 43.79 78.77
N ALA A 62 -66.98 44.57 79.70
CA ALA A 62 -67.27 46.00 79.81
C ALA A 62 -66.75 46.80 78.62
N LEU A 63 -65.56 46.46 78.10
CA LEU A 63 -65.04 47.08 76.87
C LEU A 63 -65.90 46.74 75.65
N ALA A 64 -66.37 45.49 75.53
CA ALA A 64 -67.29 45.11 74.46
C ALA A 64 -68.62 45.89 74.53
N ALA A 65 -69.14 46.14 75.74
CA ALA A 65 -70.36 46.93 75.92
C ALA A 65 -70.17 48.42 75.57
N VAL A 66 -68.96 48.98 75.79
CA VAL A 66 -68.61 50.33 75.34
C VAL A 66 -68.69 50.43 73.81
N GLU A 67 -68.09 49.48 73.09
CA GLU A 67 -68.13 49.47 71.62
C GLU A 67 -69.54 49.20 71.06
N ALA A 68 -70.35 48.39 71.76
CA ALA A 68 -71.75 48.17 71.39
C ALA A 68 -72.60 49.45 71.51
N LEU A 69 -72.39 50.26 72.57
CA LEU A 69 -73.06 51.55 72.71
C LEU A 69 -72.64 52.53 71.61
N LYS A 70 -71.35 52.57 71.28
CA LYS A 70 -70.86 53.37 70.15
C LYS A 70 -71.52 52.96 68.83
N SER A 71 -71.59 51.67 68.57
CA SER A 71 -72.23 51.14 67.35
C SER A 71 -73.72 51.47 67.28
N ALA A 72 -74.44 51.41 68.41
CA ALA A 72 -75.85 51.78 68.48
C ALA A 72 -76.09 53.28 68.23
N LEU A 73 -75.18 54.14 68.68
CA LEU A 73 -75.18 55.57 68.38
C LEU A 73 -75.00 55.84 66.88
N ASP A 74 -74.03 55.17 66.25
CA ASP A 74 -73.72 55.36 64.84
C ASP A 74 -74.88 54.88 63.94
N ALA A 75 -75.53 53.76 64.29
CA ALA A 75 -76.63 53.19 63.50
C ALA A 75 -77.89 54.07 63.43
N GLY A 76 -78.07 55.01 64.37
CA GLY A 76 -79.21 55.91 64.41
C GLY A 76 -78.92 57.35 63.97
N ALA A 77 -77.70 57.66 63.54
CA ALA A 77 -77.24 59.02 63.30
C ALA A 77 -78.13 59.84 62.34
N SER A 78 -78.73 59.19 61.33
CA SER A 78 -79.64 59.85 60.37
C SER A 78 -80.92 60.40 61.00
N PHE A 79 -81.33 59.88 62.16
CA PHE A 79 -82.55 60.32 62.85
C PHE A 79 -82.30 61.43 63.87
N GLU A 80 -81.05 61.76 64.20
CA GLU A 80 -80.70 62.82 65.16
C GLU A 80 -81.23 64.20 64.76
N THR A 81 -81.43 64.44 63.46
CA THR A 81 -81.98 65.69 62.95
C THR A 81 -83.47 65.60 62.61
N ALA A 82 -84.01 64.38 62.59
CA ALA A 82 -85.39 64.11 62.21
C ALA A 82 -86.34 64.10 63.42
N ASP A 83 -85.86 63.71 64.61
CA ASP A 83 -86.66 63.60 65.82
C ASP A 83 -85.92 64.17 67.04
N LEU A 84 -86.54 65.15 67.71
CA LEU A 84 -85.92 65.89 68.82
C LEU A 84 -85.75 65.03 70.08
N ASP A 85 -86.67 64.12 70.35
CA ASP A 85 -86.61 63.27 71.54
C ASP A 85 -85.52 62.19 71.38
N TYR A 86 -85.37 61.67 70.17
CA TYR A 86 -84.26 60.80 69.82
C TYR A 86 -82.90 61.51 69.92
N ALA A 87 -82.79 62.74 69.40
CA ALA A 87 -81.57 63.54 69.50
C ALA A 87 -81.12 63.78 70.96
N ARG A 88 -82.08 64.02 71.86
CA ARG A 88 -81.81 64.16 73.30
C ARG A 88 -81.30 62.87 73.92
N ALA A 89 -81.89 61.72 73.56
CA ALA A 89 -81.43 60.41 74.03
C ALA A 89 -80.01 60.08 73.55
N VAL A 90 -79.69 60.40 72.29
CA VAL A 90 -78.36 60.25 71.69
C VAL A 90 -77.31 61.10 72.40
N LEU A 91 -77.61 62.36 72.73
CA LEU A 91 -76.66 63.22 73.44
C LEU A 91 -76.32 62.67 74.84
N ALA A 92 -77.30 62.18 75.57
CA ALA A 92 -77.10 61.55 76.88
C ALA A 92 -76.23 60.28 76.75
N ALA A 93 -76.51 59.45 75.75
CA ALA A 93 -75.74 58.25 75.46
C ALA A 93 -74.29 58.54 75.06
N ARG A 94 -74.03 59.58 74.25
CA ARG A 94 -72.65 60.02 73.91
C ARG A 94 -71.87 60.53 75.12
N LYS A 95 -72.54 61.13 76.11
CA LYS A 95 -71.90 61.53 77.37
C LYS A 95 -71.55 60.29 78.21
N GLU A 96 -72.49 59.36 78.33
CA GLU A 96 -72.30 58.10 79.04
C GLU A 96 -71.18 57.26 78.44
N LEU A 97 -71.14 57.12 77.12
CA LEU A 97 -70.08 56.41 76.40
C LEU A 97 -68.69 56.94 76.76
N ARG A 98 -68.50 58.26 76.73
CA ARG A 98 -67.21 58.89 77.05
C ARG A 98 -66.78 58.57 78.48
N THR A 99 -67.65 58.83 79.46
CA THR A 99 -67.34 58.62 80.88
C THR A 99 -67.08 57.14 81.21
N GLN A 100 -67.92 56.24 80.70
CA GLN A 100 -67.78 54.82 81.02
C GLN A 100 -66.60 54.16 80.31
N ARG A 101 -66.28 54.59 79.09
CA ARG A 101 -65.08 54.14 78.39
C ARG A 101 -63.81 54.45 79.17
N GLU A 102 -63.65 55.70 79.60
CA GLU A 102 -62.50 56.14 80.40
C GLU A 102 -62.40 55.34 81.71
N TYR A 103 -63.53 55.07 82.36
CA TYR A 103 -63.56 54.26 83.58
C TYR A 103 -63.13 52.79 83.34
N VAL A 104 -63.66 52.14 82.30
CA VAL A 104 -63.31 50.76 81.94
C VAL A 104 -61.83 50.63 81.59
N GLU A 105 -61.33 51.51 80.72
CA GLU A 105 -59.92 51.52 80.30
C GLU A 105 -58.99 51.80 81.50
N GLY A 106 -59.37 52.72 82.40
CA GLY A 106 -58.63 53.02 83.62
C GLY A 106 -58.59 51.87 84.64
N ARG A 107 -59.66 51.07 84.77
CA ARG A 107 -59.68 49.89 85.66
C ARG A 107 -58.81 48.77 85.12
N ARG A 108 -58.85 48.53 83.80
CA ARG A 108 -58.04 47.50 83.12
C ARG A 108 -56.54 47.78 83.26
N ALA A 109 -56.14 49.04 83.06
CA ALA A 109 -54.77 49.51 83.26
C ALA A 109 -54.20 49.15 84.65
N LYS A 110 -54.95 49.42 85.72
CA LYS A 110 -54.49 49.22 87.11
C LYS A 110 -54.21 47.75 87.45
N VAL A 111 -55.05 46.83 86.98
CA VAL A 111 -54.86 45.38 87.22
C VAL A 111 -53.61 44.88 86.51
N HIS A 112 -53.42 45.25 85.24
CA HIS A 112 -52.23 44.85 84.49
C HIS A 112 -50.92 45.39 85.12
N ILE A 113 -50.92 46.62 85.62
CA ILE A 113 -49.75 47.22 86.28
C ILE A 113 -49.38 46.47 87.56
N PHE A 114 -50.36 46.07 88.37
CA PHE A 114 -50.13 45.29 89.59
C PHE A 114 -49.48 43.93 89.29
N ASP A 115 -50.03 43.19 88.32
CA ASP A 115 -49.50 41.88 87.93
C ASP A 115 -48.08 41.97 87.35
N SER A 116 -47.82 42.99 86.53
CA SER A 116 -46.49 43.24 85.96
C SER A 116 -45.44 43.54 87.04
N ARG A 117 -45.76 44.40 88.04
CA ARG A 117 -44.84 44.68 89.16
C ARG A 117 -44.45 43.41 89.90
N ARG A 118 -45.43 42.59 90.27
CA ARG A 118 -45.18 41.35 91.03
C ARG A 118 -44.21 40.41 90.33
N ARG A 119 -44.40 40.17 89.02
CA ARG A 119 -43.52 39.29 88.24
C ARG A 119 -42.09 39.83 88.13
N MET A 120 -41.94 41.14 87.98
CA MET A 120 -40.62 41.76 87.91
C MET A 120 -39.90 41.71 89.27
N ASP A 121 -40.60 41.91 90.37
CA ASP A 121 -40.01 41.80 91.71
C ASP A 121 -39.48 40.38 91.99
N GLU A 122 -40.24 39.34 91.60
CA GLU A 122 -39.81 37.93 91.70
C GLU A 122 -38.53 37.66 90.87
N ALA A 123 -38.47 38.16 89.64
CA ALA A 123 -37.31 38.03 88.77
C ALA A 123 -36.09 38.82 89.27
N LEU A 124 -36.32 40.02 89.82
CA LEU A 124 -35.26 40.88 90.37
C LEU A 124 -34.64 40.29 91.64
N ALA A 125 -35.44 39.64 92.50
CA ALA A 125 -34.92 38.89 93.64
C ALA A 125 -34.01 37.73 93.21
N THR A 126 -34.42 36.98 92.18
CA THR A 126 -33.64 35.86 91.62
C THR A 126 -32.31 36.34 91.06
N LEU A 127 -32.30 37.46 90.33
CA LEU A 127 -31.06 38.05 89.80
C LEU A 127 -30.10 38.47 90.93
N ASN A 128 -30.60 39.14 91.96
CA ASN A 128 -29.77 39.60 93.07
C ASN A 128 -29.14 38.43 93.86
N GLU A 129 -29.85 37.31 94.05
CA GLU A 129 -29.30 36.11 94.69
C GLU A 129 -28.13 35.52 93.88
N ARG A 130 -28.26 35.49 92.55
CA ARG A 130 -27.20 35.01 91.65
C ARG A 130 -25.98 35.93 91.69
N MET A 131 -26.19 37.23 91.71
CA MET A 131 -25.12 38.22 91.77
C MET A 131 -24.37 38.23 93.12
N ALA A 132 -25.01 37.86 94.23
CA ALA A 132 -24.32 37.73 95.52
C ALA A 132 -23.21 36.66 95.51
N LYS A 133 -23.29 35.66 94.60
CA LYS A 133 -22.24 34.63 94.44
C LYS A 133 -20.96 35.16 93.78
N PHE A 134 -21.00 36.37 93.22
CA PHE A 134 -19.83 37.02 92.61
C PHE A 134 -18.95 37.75 93.65
N SER A 135 -19.48 38.03 94.85
CA SER A 135 -18.72 38.66 95.94
C SER A 135 -18.13 37.60 96.87
N GLY A 136 -16.91 37.13 96.58
CA GLY A 136 -16.06 36.39 97.55
C GLY A 136 -15.38 35.11 97.06
N LYS A 137 -15.82 34.51 95.94
CA LYS A 137 -15.14 33.39 95.26
C LYS A 137 -15.12 33.63 93.76
N GLU A 138 -14.17 33.02 93.05
CA GLU A 138 -14.11 33.07 91.59
C GLU A 138 -15.29 32.25 91.02
N PRO A 139 -16.27 32.89 90.36
CA PRO A 139 -17.45 32.18 89.87
C PRO A 139 -17.04 31.25 88.74
N GLY A 140 -17.50 30.00 88.79
CA GLY A 140 -17.34 29.02 87.74
C GLY A 140 -18.23 29.32 86.52
N PRO A 141 -18.00 28.63 85.38
CA PRO A 141 -18.74 28.88 84.14
C PRO A 141 -20.27 28.82 84.31
N LYS A 142 -20.76 27.82 85.04
CA LYS A 142 -22.20 27.63 85.31
C LYS A 142 -22.82 28.77 86.12
N GLU A 143 -22.08 29.34 87.06
CA GLU A 143 -22.56 30.45 87.89
C GLU A 143 -22.65 31.75 87.08
N MET A 144 -21.77 31.94 86.10
CA MET A 144 -21.86 33.06 85.15
C MET A 144 -23.00 32.91 84.14
N ASP A 145 -23.22 31.70 83.62
CA ASP A 145 -24.33 31.42 82.70
C ASP A 145 -25.69 31.59 83.39
N ASP A 146 -25.84 31.06 84.61
CA ASP A 146 -27.06 31.20 85.41
C ASP A 146 -27.36 32.68 85.71
N ALA A 147 -26.33 33.52 85.95
CA ALA A 147 -26.51 34.95 86.20
C ALA A 147 -26.93 35.71 84.93
N ARG A 148 -26.36 35.41 83.76
CA ARG A 148 -26.79 36.00 82.48
C ARG A 148 -28.24 35.66 82.14
N ALA A 149 -28.63 34.40 82.32
CA ALA A 149 -30.00 33.97 82.07
C ALA A 149 -31.02 34.74 82.93
N SER A 150 -30.68 35.03 84.20
CA SER A 150 -31.53 35.84 85.08
C SER A 150 -31.63 37.32 84.65
N VAL A 151 -30.55 37.90 84.10
CA VAL A 151 -30.60 39.25 83.51
C VAL A 151 -31.56 39.28 82.32
N ASP A 152 -31.44 38.31 81.41
CA ASP A 152 -32.29 38.24 80.21
C ASP A 152 -33.77 38.06 80.56
N ALA A 153 -34.08 37.20 81.55
CA ALA A 153 -35.44 36.97 82.01
C ALA A 153 -36.10 38.23 82.59
N LEU A 154 -35.37 38.97 83.43
CA LEU A 154 -35.87 40.23 84.01
C LEU A 154 -36.01 41.33 82.95
N LYS A 155 -35.07 41.43 82.01
CA LYS A 155 -35.14 42.39 80.89
C LYS A 155 -36.39 42.17 80.05
N LYS A 156 -36.71 40.92 79.72
CA LYS A 156 -37.91 40.58 78.96
C LYS A 156 -39.19 41.05 79.67
N LEU A 157 -39.30 40.82 80.97
CA LEU A 157 -40.48 41.24 81.75
C LEU A 157 -40.62 42.77 81.83
N ALA A 158 -39.50 43.48 81.95
CA ALA A 158 -39.47 44.93 81.91
C ALA A 158 -39.95 45.47 80.56
N ASP A 159 -39.46 44.87 79.46
CA ASP A 159 -39.83 45.25 78.09
C ASP A 159 -41.33 45.02 77.80
N GLU A 160 -41.89 43.85 78.17
CA GLU A 160 -43.32 43.54 78.01
C GLU A 160 -44.23 44.51 78.76
N SER A 161 -43.74 45.07 79.87
CA SER A 161 -44.51 45.96 80.73
C SER A 161 -44.41 47.45 80.32
N ARG A 162 -43.54 47.80 79.37
CA ARG A 162 -43.33 49.19 78.92
C ARG A 162 -44.60 49.92 78.46
N PRO A 163 -45.56 49.31 77.74
CA PRO A 163 -46.77 50.01 77.29
C PRO A 163 -47.61 50.60 78.43
N LEU A 164 -47.58 49.97 79.61
CA LEU A 164 -48.36 50.37 80.78
C LEU A 164 -47.78 51.60 81.49
N THR A 165 -46.55 52.00 81.18
CA THR A 165 -45.88 53.18 81.78
C THR A 165 -46.60 54.49 81.49
N LYS A 166 -47.35 54.57 80.37
CA LYS A 166 -48.17 55.74 80.02
C LYS A 166 -49.42 55.87 80.90
N GLN A 167 -49.81 54.80 81.58
CA GLN A 167 -51.04 54.73 82.38
C GLN A 167 -50.80 55.02 83.87
N ASP A 168 -49.57 54.83 84.36
CA ASP A 168 -49.17 55.11 85.74
C ASP A 168 -47.70 55.57 85.80
N GLU A 169 -47.50 56.83 86.20
CA GLU A 169 -46.16 57.45 86.27
C GLU A 169 -45.26 56.76 87.30
N LYS A 170 -45.83 56.26 88.42
CA LYS A 170 -45.06 55.52 89.43
C LYS A 170 -44.55 54.19 88.88
N PHE A 171 -45.25 53.58 87.93
CA PHE A 171 -44.82 52.36 87.27
C PHE A 171 -43.71 52.62 86.24
N ALA A 172 -43.77 53.75 85.54
CA ALA A 172 -42.67 54.21 84.69
C ALA A 172 -41.35 54.37 85.46
N ALA A 173 -41.42 54.97 86.66
CA ALA A 173 -40.26 55.08 87.54
C ALA A 173 -39.71 53.71 87.97
N TYR A 174 -40.59 52.77 88.35
CA TYR A 174 -40.20 51.41 88.72
C TYR A 174 -39.47 50.66 87.59
N ILE A 175 -39.98 50.71 86.35
CA ILE A 175 -39.28 50.10 85.19
C ILE A 175 -37.88 50.69 85.00
N SER A 176 -37.72 52.00 85.21
CA SER A 176 -36.42 52.67 85.07
C SER A 176 -35.39 52.19 86.12
N GLU A 177 -35.84 51.91 87.34
CA GLU A 177 -34.99 51.33 88.40
C GLU A 177 -34.57 49.89 88.10
N VAL A 178 -35.50 49.08 87.54
CA VAL A 178 -35.21 47.72 87.06
C VAL A 178 -34.17 47.76 85.95
N ASP A 179 -34.34 48.64 84.96
CA ASP A 179 -33.40 48.82 83.83
C ASP A 179 -31.99 49.23 84.33
N ALA A 180 -31.91 50.14 85.31
CA ALA A 180 -30.62 50.54 85.90
C ALA A 180 -29.92 49.38 86.63
N THR A 181 -30.69 48.52 87.29
CA THR A 181 -30.18 47.34 88.00
C THR A 181 -29.66 46.28 87.02
N LEU A 182 -30.42 46.02 85.94
CA LEU A 182 -30.01 45.14 84.84
C LEU A 182 -28.68 45.56 84.24
N ALA A 183 -28.53 46.85 83.90
CA ALA A 183 -27.32 47.37 83.28
C ALA A 183 -26.08 47.21 84.18
N ARG A 184 -26.21 47.42 85.50
CA ARG A 184 -25.11 47.26 86.46
C ARG A 184 -24.68 45.80 86.57
N HIS A 185 -25.62 44.89 86.73
CA HIS A 185 -25.32 43.46 86.91
C HIS A 185 -24.75 42.82 85.65
N GLN A 186 -25.29 43.16 84.47
CA GLN A 186 -24.77 42.69 83.20
C GLN A 186 -23.29 43.08 83.02
N LYS A 187 -22.95 44.35 83.29
CA LYS A 187 -21.56 44.82 83.19
C LYS A 187 -20.62 44.08 84.15
N ALA A 188 -21.05 43.85 85.39
CA ALA A 188 -20.24 43.14 86.38
C ALA A 188 -19.94 41.69 85.95
N ILE A 189 -20.90 41.01 85.32
CA ILE A 189 -20.71 39.66 84.79
C ILE A 189 -19.69 39.67 83.64
N ASP A 190 -19.83 40.61 82.70
CA ASP A 190 -18.97 40.67 81.51
C ASP A 190 -17.53 41.05 81.85
N ASP A 191 -17.32 41.99 82.76
CA ASP A 191 -15.98 42.38 83.23
C ASP A 191 -15.27 41.20 83.94
N ARG A 192 -16.01 40.39 84.70
CA ARG A 192 -15.45 39.23 85.41
C ARG A 192 -15.06 38.10 84.45
N TRP A 193 -15.88 37.84 83.44
CA TRP A 193 -15.60 36.84 82.41
C TRP A 193 -14.35 37.17 81.59
N LEU A 194 -14.18 38.44 81.25
CA LEU A 194 -13.02 38.92 80.49
C LEU A 194 -11.71 38.72 81.26
N ALA A 195 -11.67 39.10 82.54
CA ALA A 195 -10.48 38.98 83.38
C ALA A 195 -9.99 37.52 83.53
N GLN A 196 -10.91 36.59 83.75
CA GLN A 196 -10.58 35.17 83.91
C GLN A 196 -10.07 34.54 82.61
N SER A 197 -10.69 34.90 81.48
CA SER A 197 -10.31 34.42 80.15
C SER A 197 -8.91 34.91 79.75
N ALA A 198 -8.60 36.19 80.03
CA ALA A 198 -7.29 36.77 79.82
C ALA A 198 -6.20 36.08 80.66
N GLN A 199 -6.44 35.88 81.96
CA GLN A 199 -5.46 35.24 82.84
C GLN A 199 -5.12 33.81 82.41
N LYS A 200 -6.13 33.00 82.04
CA LYS A 200 -5.91 31.64 81.55
C LYS A 200 -5.05 31.60 80.29
N GLN A 201 -5.35 32.46 79.32
CA GLN A 201 -4.61 32.49 78.05
C GLN A 201 -3.18 33.01 78.20
N ARG A 202 -2.91 33.93 79.14
CA ARG A 202 -1.54 34.35 79.45
C ARG A 202 -0.65 33.20 79.94
N GLY A 203 -1.21 32.30 80.76
CA GLY A 203 -0.49 31.10 81.24
C GLY A 203 -0.10 30.16 80.11
N LEU A 204 -1.05 29.81 79.24
CA LEU A 204 -0.80 28.92 78.09
C LEU A 204 0.22 29.50 77.09
N LEU A 205 0.15 30.83 76.89
CA LEU A 205 1.08 31.54 76.04
C LEU A 205 2.50 31.54 76.61
N ASP A 206 2.68 31.75 77.92
CA ASP A 206 3.99 31.73 78.58
C ASP A 206 4.66 30.33 78.51
N ASP A 207 3.90 29.27 78.75
CA ASP A 207 4.39 27.89 78.65
C ASP A 207 4.88 27.57 77.23
N SER A 208 4.13 27.99 76.21
CA SER A 208 4.49 27.76 74.80
C SER A 208 5.72 28.57 74.38
N ARG A 209 5.89 29.79 74.90
CA ARG A 209 7.10 30.62 74.67
C ARG A 209 8.34 29.97 75.27
N LYS A 210 8.25 29.45 76.49
CA LYS A 210 9.35 28.71 77.15
C LYS A 210 9.76 27.46 76.35
N ALA A 211 8.78 26.71 75.82
CA ALA A 211 9.05 25.55 74.98
C ALA A 211 9.78 25.92 73.68
N LEU A 212 9.37 27.01 73.01
CA LEU A 212 10.05 27.51 71.82
C LEU A 212 11.50 27.95 72.12
N ALA A 213 11.72 28.70 73.19
CA ALA A 213 13.05 29.15 73.57
C ALA A 213 14.01 27.96 73.82
N ALA A 214 13.53 26.91 74.48
CA ALA A 214 14.32 25.69 74.72
C ALA A 214 14.69 24.97 73.41
N ALA A 215 13.73 24.82 72.49
CA ALA A 215 13.99 24.14 71.21
C ALA A 215 15.01 24.89 70.33
N VAL A 216 14.89 26.22 70.25
CA VAL A 216 15.83 27.08 69.51
C VAL A 216 17.24 27.01 70.11
N ALA A 217 17.37 26.92 71.43
CA ALA A 217 18.67 26.79 72.10
C ALA A 217 19.36 25.46 71.75
N GLU A 218 18.62 24.35 71.69
CA GLU A 218 19.17 23.05 71.31
C GLU A 218 19.60 22.99 69.84
N LEU A 219 18.85 23.65 68.94
CA LEU A 219 19.22 23.79 67.54
C LEU A 219 20.53 24.55 67.36
N GLY A 220 20.79 25.57 68.19
CA GLY A 220 22.02 26.37 68.16
C GLY A 220 23.28 25.62 68.61
N LYS A 221 23.16 24.52 69.36
CA LYS A 221 24.31 23.74 69.86
C LYS A 221 24.93 22.82 68.80
N ALA A 222 24.09 22.18 67.99
CA ALA A 222 24.50 21.32 66.89
C ALA A 222 23.29 21.02 65.99
N TRP A 223 23.50 21.06 64.67
CA TRP A 223 22.46 20.74 63.70
C TRP A 223 22.14 19.24 63.68
N SER A 224 20.84 18.90 63.71
CA SER A 224 20.30 17.59 63.35
C SER A 224 18.83 17.72 62.92
N ASP A 225 18.36 16.80 62.08
CA ASP A 225 16.96 16.78 61.61
C ASP A 225 15.95 16.68 62.77
N GLU A 226 16.28 15.92 63.82
CA GLU A 226 15.45 15.79 65.02
C GLU A 226 15.28 17.13 65.74
N LYS A 227 16.36 17.91 65.89
CA LYS A 227 16.33 19.22 66.56
C LYS A 227 15.63 20.29 65.75
N PHE A 228 15.75 20.22 64.42
CA PHE A 228 15.01 21.09 63.51
C PHE A 228 13.50 20.82 63.61
N SER A 229 13.09 19.55 63.58
CA SER A 229 11.69 19.14 63.75
C SER A 229 11.12 19.54 65.12
N ALA A 230 11.90 19.41 66.19
CA ALA A 230 11.49 19.84 67.53
C ALA A 230 11.23 21.35 67.60
N THR A 231 12.06 22.16 66.92
CA THR A 231 11.89 23.62 66.86
C THR A 231 10.65 24.03 66.07
N ASP A 232 10.38 23.37 64.93
CA ASP A 232 9.17 23.62 64.13
C ASP A 232 7.86 23.30 64.88
N LYS A 233 7.84 22.18 65.61
CA LYS A 233 6.71 21.81 66.47
C LYS A 233 6.46 22.85 67.56
N ALA A 234 7.52 23.38 68.18
CA ALA A 234 7.39 24.40 69.21
C ALA A 234 6.88 25.74 68.64
N ILE A 235 7.28 26.12 67.42
CA ILE A 235 6.73 27.27 66.70
C ILE A 235 5.22 27.10 66.48
N THR A 236 4.80 25.94 65.98
CA THR A 236 3.40 25.64 65.69
C THR A 236 2.53 25.67 66.95
N ALA A 237 3.03 25.12 68.07
CA ALA A 237 2.35 25.14 69.35
C ALA A 237 2.13 26.58 69.87
N LEU A 238 3.15 27.45 69.75
CA LEU A 238 3.03 28.86 70.15
C LEU A 238 2.08 29.65 69.25
N GLN A 239 2.09 29.40 67.94
CA GLN A 239 1.15 30.02 67.00
C GLN A 239 -0.31 29.66 67.32
N LYS A 240 -0.57 28.40 67.69
CA LYS A 240 -1.90 27.97 68.13
C LYS A 240 -2.41 28.76 69.34
N GLN A 241 -1.57 29.01 70.35
CA GLN A 241 -1.96 29.79 71.53
C GLN A 241 -2.22 31.27 71.22
N LEU A 242 -1.48 31.83 70.27
CA LEU A 242 -1.72 33.18 69.76
C LEU A 242 -3.09 33.29 69.06
N ASP A 243 -3.45 32.28 68.27
CA ASP A 243 -4.74 32.26 67.57
C ASP A 243 -5.91 32.10 68.54
N GLU A 244 -5.79 31.22 69.54
CA GLU A 244 -6.84 30.95 70.53
C GLU A 244 -7.14 32.14 71.46
N GLY A 245 -6.15 33.01 71.74
CA GLY A 245 -6.37 34.20 72.58
C GLY A 245 -6.59 35.50 71.80
N LYS A 246 -6.62 35.47 70.46
CA LYS A 246 -6.85 36.65 69.61
C LYS A 246 -8.07 37.53 70.01
N PRO A 247 -9.24 36.97 70.41
CA PRO A 247 -10.38 37.79 70.85
C PRO A 247 -10.11 38.61 72.12
N LEU A 248 -9.12 38.21 72.92
CA LEU A 248 -8.72 38.90 74.15
C LEU A 248 -7.78 40.06 73.86
N GLU A 249 -7.10 40.08 72.71
CA GLU A 249 -6.16 41.16 72.37
C GLU A 249 -6.87 42.52 72.32
N GLU A 250 -8.11 42.59 71.84
CA GLU A 250 -8.88 43.84 71.78
C GLU A 250 -9.32 44.35 73.16
N ARG A 251 -9.56 43.42 74.10
CA ARG A 251 -10.28 43.68 75.35
C ARG A 251 -9.37 43.66 76.59
N ASP A 252 -8.20 43.01 76.52
CA ASP A 252 -7.19 42.97 77.57
C ASP A 252 -5.81 43.43 77.05
N ARG A 253 -5.39 44.62 77.48
CA ARG A 253 -4.13 45.24 77.02
C ARG A 253 -2.89 44.45 77.46
N ALA A 254 -2.95 43.75 78.59
CA ALA A 254 -1.82 42.98 79.10
C ALA A 254 -1.57 41.72 78.26
N TYR A 255 -2.63 41.01 77.88
CA TYR A 255 -2.56 39.86 76.98
C TYR A 255 -2.02 40.25 75.60
N ARG A 256 -2.48 41.37 75.01
CA ARG A 256 -1.95 41.86 73.72
C ARG A 256 -0.43 42.05 73.76
N GLY A 257 0.09 42.65 74.83
CA GLY A 257 1.53 42.86 75.00
C GLY A 257 2.33 41.55 75.09
N ASP A 258 1.75 40.50 75.66
CA ASP A 258 2.39 39.17 75.72
C ASP A 258 2.30 38.44 74.37
N ALA A 259 1.19 38.60 73.63
CA ALA A 259 0.99 38.05 72.29
C ALA A 259 1.99 38.62 71.26
N ASP A 260 2.21 39.93 71.27
CA ASP A 260 3.16 40.56 70.36
C ASP A 260 4.62 40.11 70.60
N LYS A 261 5.00 39.90 71.86
CA LYS A 261 6.31 39.31 72.20
C LYS A 261 6.46 37.90 71.65
N ALA A 262 5.46 37.06 71.81
CA ALA A 262 5.45 35.70 71.25
C ALA A 262 5.57 35.70 69.71
N ARG A 263 4.89 36.62 69.01
CA ARG A 263 5.00 36.77 67.54
C ARG A 263 6.44 37.12 67.10
N ALA A 264 7.12 37.99 67.85
CA ALA A 264 8.50 38.34 67.58
C ALA A 264 9.46 37.14 67.76
N GLU A 265 9.25 36.33 68.81
CA GLU A 265 10.03 35.13 69.10
C GLU A 265 9.89 34.06 68.00
N VAL A 266 8.67 33.85 67.49
CA VAL A 266 8.42 32.97 66.32
C VAL A 266 9.23 33.42 65.10
N THR A 267 9.22 34.72 64.81
CA THR A 267 9.95 35.28 63.66
C THR A 267 11.46 35.06 63.79
N GLN A 268 12.01 35.25 65.00
CA GLN A 268 13.42 35.04 65.27
C GLN A 268 13.82 33.55 65.18
N ALA A 269 12.97 32.64 65.66
CA ALA A 269 13.20 31.20 65.59
C ALA A 269 13.28 30.71 64.12
N ARG A 270 12.39 31.19 63.25
CA ARG A 270 12.40 30.83 61.81
C ARG A 270 13.69 31.27 61.10
N ARG A 271 14.21 32.47 61.38
CA ARG A 271 15.49 32.94 60.82
C ARG A 271 16.67 32.06 61.25
N LYS A 272 16.74 31.68 62.53
CA LYS A 272 17.79 30.77 63.02
C LYS A 272 17.73 29.38 62.38
N MET A 273 16.52 28.90 62.08
CA MET A 273 16.33 27.64 61.35
C MET A 273 16.89 27.74 59.92
N GLU A 274 16.61 28.84 59.20
CA GLU A 274 17.14 29.07 57.85
C GLU A 274 18.68 29.16 57.80
N GLU A 275 19.29 29.91 58.74
CA GLU A 275 20.75 30.03 58.86
C GLU A 275 21.42 28.67 59.11
N SER A 276 20.80 27.81 59.93
CA SER A 276 21.31 26.47 60.24
C SER A 276 21.30 25.52 59.02
N VAL A 277 20.32 25.68 58.13
CA VAL A 277 20.18 24.88 56.90
C VAL A 277 21.22 25.29 55.85
N ALA A 278 21.51 26.58 55.71
CA ALA A 278 22.51 27.08 54.78
C ALA A 278 23.93 26.55 55.08
N GLN A 279 24.29 26.42 56.36
CA GLN A 279 25.60 25.89 56.77
C GLN A 279 25.74 24.37 56.57
N ALA A 280 24.64 23.60 56.69
CA ALA A 280 24.65 22.15 56.46
C ALA A 280 24.70 21.75 54.96
N GLY A 281 24.28 22.65 54.06
CA GLY A 281 24.17 22.37 52.62
C GLY A 281 25.50 22.08 51.89
N VAL A 282 26.59 22.78 52.21
CA VAL A 282 27.90 22.61 51.54
C VAL A 282 28.48 21.21 51.78
N SER A 283 28.38 20.71 53.00
CA SER A 283 28.87 19.37 53.36
C SER A 283 28.09 18.26 52.67
N ARG A 284 26.78 18.44 52.46
CA ARG A 284 25.94 17.48 51.72
C ARG A 284 26.27 17.44 50.23
N VAL A 285 26.48 18.60 49.59
CA VAL A 285 26.89 18.65 48.17
C VAL A 285 28.27 18.00 47.97
N LYS A 286 29.23 18.24 48.88
CA LYS A 286 30.54 17.57 48.83
C LYS A 286 30.45 16.06 49.07
N ALA A 287 29.57 15.60 49.96
CA ALA A 287 29.37 14.16 50.19
C ALA A 287 28.73 13.45 48.98
N GLU A 288 27.75 14.08 48.32
CA GLU A 288 27.05 13.49 47.17
C GLU A 288 27.84 13.61 45.85
N MET A 289 28.57 14.71 45.63
CA MET A 289 29.32 14.95 44.39
C MET A 289 30.80 14.54 44.48
N GLY A 290 31.35 14.41 45.68
CA GLY A 290 32.76 14.06 45.92
C GLY A 290 33.23 12.79 45.22
N PRO A 291 32.52 11.64 45.35
CA PRO A 291 32.93 10.41 44.68
C PRO A 291 32.98 10.55 43.16
N ALA A 292 31.97 11.18 42.56
CA ALA A 292 31.92 11.40 41.11
C ALA A 292 33.00 12.39 40.64
N GLN A 293 33.35 13.40 41.45
CA GLN A 293 34.45 14.31 41.18
C GLN A 293 35.81 13.60 41.24
N GLU A 294 36.03 12.69 42.21
CA GLU A 294 37.26 11.89 42.31
C GLU A 294 37.43 10.95 41.12
N GLU A 295 36.35 10.28 40.70
CA GLU A 295 36.33 9.48 39.48
C GLU A 295 36.64 10.32 38.24
N LEU A 296 36.07 11.52 38.13
CA LEU A 296 36.34 12.45 37.03
C LEU A 296 37.79 12.95 37.03
N ALA A 297 38.36 13.26 38.19
CA ALA A 297 39.77 13.64 38.30
C ALA A 297 40.71 12.47 37.93
N THR A 298 40.33 11.24 38.29
CA THR A 298 41.04 10.02 37.91
C THR A 298 40.97 9.82 36.39
N ALA A 299 39.78 9.99 35.80
CA ALA A 299 39.58 9.97 34.35
C ALA A 299 40.41 11.04 33.63
N ALA A 300 40.49 12.26 34.15
CA ALA A 300 41.34 13.32 33.62
C ALA A 300 42.82 12.89 33.60
N LYS A 301 43.31 12.31 34.69
CA LYS A 301 44.69 11.79 34.78
C LYS A 301 44.93 10.64 33.79
N ALA A 302 43.97 9.73 33.63
CA ALA A 302 44.06 8.63 32.69
C ALA A 302 44.10 9.13 31.23
N LEU A 303 43.29 10.12 30.86
CA LEU A 303 43.26 10.70 29.51
C LEU A 303 44.53 11.48 29.15
N ARG A 304 45.25 12.04 30.15
CA ARG A 304 46.58 12.65 29.96
C ARG A 304 47.66 11.62 29.65
N ALA A 305 47.46 10.34 29.97
CA ALA A 305 48.42 9.29 29.65
C ALA A 305 48.57 9.13 28.12
N ARG A 306 49.76 8.75 27.65
CA ARG A 306 50.06 8.71 26.20
C ARG A 306 49.10 7.83 25.40
N LYS A 307 48.61 6.72 25.97
CA LYS A 307 47.60 5.81 25.41
C LYS A 307 46.62 5.34 26.50
N PRO A 308 45.45 5.98 26.68
CA PRO A 308 44.40 5.44 27.54
C PRO A 308 43.81 4.15 26.93
N THR A 309 43.39 3.20 27.78
CA THR A 309 42.73 1.96 27.32
C THR A 309 41.27 2.23 26.92
N PRO A 310 40.63 1.34 26.14
CA PRO A 310 39.21 1.47 25.81
C PRO A 310 38.32 1.58 27.05
N GLU A 311 38.65 0.84 28.11
CA GLU A 311 37.95 0.86 29.40
C GLU A 311 38.11 2.23 30.06
N GLN A 312 39.34 2.77 30.13
CA GLN A 312 39.60 4.11 30.67
C GLN A 312 38.86 5.21 29.89
N PHE A 313 38.68 5.03 28.58
CA PHE A 313 37.92 5.96 27.75
C PHE A 313 36.41 5.89 28.01
N ALA A 314 35.87 4.68 28.23
CA ALA A 314 34.47 4.47 28.57
C ALA A 314 34.14 4.95 30.01
N GLU A 315 35.04 4.69 30.95
CA GLU A 315 35.00 5.21 32.31
C GLU A 315 34.98 6.74 32.30
N ALA A 316 35.88 7.37 31.54
CA ALA A 316 35.91 8.82 31.41
C ALA A 316 34.63 9.43 30.83
N LYS A 317 34.00 8.78 29.83
CA LYS A 317 32.69 9.20 29.31
C LYS A 317 31.59 9.11 30.37
N THR A 318 31.59 8.02 31.14
CA THR A 318 30.61 7.79 32.21
C THR A 318 30.79 8.81 33.34
N ALA A 319 32.02 9.02 33.79
CA ALA A 319 32.36 10.00 34.83
C ALA A 319 31.96 11.43 34.39
N ALA A 320 32.28 11.82 33.15
CA ALA A 320 31.87 13.13 32.62
C ALA A 320 30.34 13.27 32.57
N PHE A 321 29.62 12.24 32.12
CA PHE A 321 28.15 12.26 32.08
C PHE A 321 27.52 12.39 33.48
N VAL A 322 27.96 11.57 34.44
CA VAL A 322 27.45 11.59 35.82
C VAL A 322 27.73 12.94 36.47
N VAL A 323 28.94 13.47 36.34
CA VAL A 323 29.29 14.78 36.90
C VAL A 323 28.51 15.91 36.22
N ARG A 324 28.33 15.88 34.89
CA ARG A 324 27.48 16.87 34.19
C ARG A 324 26.06 16.91 34.77
N LYS A 325 25.46 15.74 35.03
CA LYS A 325 24.12 15.62 35.63
C LYS A 325 24.08 16.11 37.08
N LEU A 326 25.12 15.85 37.86
CA LEU A 326 25.23 16.36 39.23
C LEU A 326 25.42 17.89 39.26
N VAL A 327 26.23 18.45 38.36
CA VAL A 327 26.36 19.89 38.18
C VAL A 327 25.01 20.53 37.85
N GLU A 328 24.27 19.99 36.87
CA GLU A 328 22.91 20.44 36.53
C GLU A 328 21.96 20.40 37.75
N LYS A 329 22.04 19.34 38.58
CA LYS A 329 21.22 19.17 39.79
C LYS A 329 21.48 20.24 40.85
N TYR A 330 22.74 20.62 41.09
CA TYR A 330 23.11 21.57 42.16
C TYR A 330 23.25 23.02 41.69
N GLU A 331 23.16 23.30 40.39
CA GLU A 331 23.22 24.66 39.83
C GLU A 331 22.27 25.66 40.53
N PRO A 332 20.99 25.32 40.84
CA PRO A 332 20.10 26.23 41.55
C PRO A 332 20.54 26.54 42.98
N GLN A 333 21.22 25.59 43.65
CA GLN A 333 21.72 25.76 45.01
C GLN A 333 23.01 26.60 45.04
N ALA A 334 23.82 26.51 43.99
CA ALA A 334 24.98 27.39 43.81
C ALA A 334 24.58 28.86 43.67
N ALA A 335 23.47 29.16 42.98
CA ALA A 335 22.98 30.54 42.86
C ALA A 335 22.62 31.17 44.22
N ALA A 336 22.21 30.36 45.20
CA ALA A 336 21.83 30.79 46.54
C ALA A 336 22.98 30.73 47.58
N SER A 337 24.11 30.11 47.24
CA SER A 337 25.23 29.88 48.19
C SER A 337 26.58 29.98 47.49
N GLN A 338 27.32 31.05 47.80
CA GLN A 338 28.65 31.33 47.24
C GLN A 338 29.66 30.18 47.45
N PRO A 339 29.72 29.50 48.62
CA PRO A 339 30.60 28.33 48.78
C PRO A 339 30.24 27.15 47.86
N ILE A 340 28.95 26.90 47.60
CA ILE A 340 28.53 25.85 46.66
C ILE A 340 28.90 26.24 45.22
N ALA A 341 28.77 27.52 44.86
CA ALA A 341 29.17 28.02 43.55
C ALA A 341 30.67 27.87 43.26
N GLN A 342 31.53 28.14 44.26
CA GLN A 342 32.97 27.94 44.13
C GLN A 342 33.32 26.46 43.91
N TYR A 343 32.71 25.56 44.68
CA TYR A 343 32.91 24.12 44.52
C TYR A 343 32.43 23.59 43.16
N LEU A 344 31.24 24.00 42.69
CA LEU A 344 30.77 23.63 41.34
C LEU A 344 31.69 24.17 40.23
N THR A 345 32.32 25.33 40.42
CA THR A 345 33.25 25.90 39.43
C THR A 345 34.50 25.03 39.26
N GLU A 346 35.08 24.52 40.36
CA GLU A 346 36.21 23.59 40.31
C GLU A 346 35.86 22.29 39.59
N VAL A 347 34.66 21.75 39.87
CA VAL A 347 34.15 20.55 39.21
C VAL A 347 33.90 20.78 37.71
N LYS A 348 33.28 21.90 37.34
CA LYS A 348 33.06 22.30 35.94
C LYS A 348 34.37 22.44 35.15
N ASN A 349 35.42 22.98 35.77
CA ASN A 349 36.74 23.10 35.13
C ASN A 349 37.33 21.72 34.81
N THR A 350 37.26 20.79 35.76
CA THR A 350 37.74 19.41 35.56
C THR A 350 36.89 18.68 34.50
N LEU A 351 35.57 18.89 34.53
CA LEU A 351 34.65 18.32 33.54
C LEU A 351 34.97 18.80 32.13
N THR A 352 35.18 20.10 31.96
CA THR A 352 35.54 20.70 30.67
C THR A 352 36.87 20.14 30.14
N GLU A 353 37.87 19.96 31.00
CA GLU A 353 39.15 19.34 30.62
C GLU A 353 38.96 17.90 30.11
N VAL A 354 38.17 17.09 30.82
CA VAL A 354 37.88 15.69 30.44
C VAL A 354 37.12 15.62 29.13
N GLU A 355 36.09 16.45 28.94
CA GLU A 355 35.28 16.50 27.72
C GLU A 355 36.13 16.89 26.49
N VAL A 356 36.96 17.92 26.62
CA VAL A 356 37.91 18.32 25.57
C VAL A 356 38.90 17.20 25.25
N SER A 357 39.42 16.52 26.27
CA SER A 357 40.36 15.41 26.08
C SER A 357 39.70 14.21 25.40
N LEU A 358 38.44 13.89 25.74
CA LEU A 358 37.65 12.85 25.07
C LEU A 358 37.43 13.18 23.60
N GLU A 359 37.15 14.42 23.25
CA GLU A 359 36.95 14.84 21.86
C GLU A 359 38.22 14.74 21.03
N VAL A 360 39.34 15.28 21.53
CA VAL A 360 40.64 15.22 20.84
C VAL A 360 41.04 13.76 20.59
N ARG A 361 40.96 12.91 21.62
CA ARG A 361 41.34 11.49 21.51
C ARG A 361 40.38 10.69 20.65
N GLY A 362 39.08 10.98 20.71
CA GLY A 362 38.09 10.34 19.84
C GLY A 362 38.38 10.62 18.37
N LEU A 363 38.70 11.88 18.04
CA LEU A 363 39.13 12.27 16.70
C LEU A 363 40.42 11.57 16.28
N ASP A 364 41.43 11.54 17.14
CA ASP A 364 42.72 10.92 16.83
C ASP A 364 42.61 9.40 16.57
N THR A 365 41.81 8.69 17.36
CA THR A 365 41.54 7.26 17.14
C THR A 365 40.82 7.03 15.81
N ALA A 366 39.74 7.76 15.54
CA ALA A 366 39.00 7.62 14.29
C ALA A 366 39.85 7.99 13.06
N ARG A 367 40.77 8.96 13.19
CA ARG A 367 41.76 9.29 12.16
C ARG A 367 42.77 8.17 11.94
N ALA A 368 43.28 7.55 13.01
CA ALA A 368 44.22 6.45 12.92
C ALA A 368 43.57 5.24 12.23
N ASP A 369 42.35 4.88 12.62
CA ASP A 369 41.58 3.79 12.01
C ASP A 369 41.32 4.06 10.53
N PHE A 370 40.90 5.29 10.17
CA PHE A 370 40.68 5.64 8.77
C PHE A 370 41.99 5.64 7.97
N THR A 371 43.09 6.14 8.54
CA THR A 371 44.41 6.08 7.90
C THR A 371 44.85 4.63 7.67
N GLN A 372 44.62 3.75 8.63
CA GLN A 372 44.95 2.34 8.51
C GLN A 372 44.09 1.64 7.43
N ALA A 373 42.80 1.96 7.36
CA ALA A 373 41.92 1.44 6.33
C ALA A 373 42.34 1.93 4.93
N LEU A 374 42.74 3.20 4.79
CA LEU A 374 43.31 3.73 3.54
C LEU A 374 44.60 2.98 3.13
N ARG A 375 45.50 2.67 4.08
CA ARG A 375 46.70 1.86 3.80
C ARG A 375 46.37 0.44 3.34
N ASN A 376 45.27 -0.15 3.84
CA ASN A 376 44.82 -1.46 3.36
C ASN A 376 44.42 -1.42 1.88
N LEU A 377 43.88 -0.29 1.40
CA LEU A 377 43.56 -0.06 -0.02
C LEU A 377 44.81 0.10 -0.91
N GLU A 378 45.95 0.48 -0.36
CA GLU A 378 47.20 0.60 -1.14
C GLU A 378 47.81 -0.77 -1.49
N ARG A 379 47.31 -1.86 -0.89
CA ARG A 379 47.79 -3.22 -1.19
C ARG A 379 47.51 -3.61 -2.65
N ARG A 380 48.32 -4.53 -3.17
CA ARG A 380 48.23 -4.97 -4.57
C ARG A 380 46.92 -5.68 -4.90
N SER A 381 46.41 -6.49 -3.97
CA SER A 381 45.16 -7.24 -4.10
C SER A 381 44.13 -6.71 -3.10
N VAL A 382 43.39 -5.68 -3.51
CA VAL A 382 42.34 -5.07 -2.68
C VAL A 382 41.03 -5.82 -2.89
N THR A 383 40.31 -6.13 -1.81
CA THR A 383 39.00 -6.78 -1.88
C THR A 383 37.85 -5.77 -1.70
N PRO A 384 36.62 -6.08 -2.14
CA PRO A 384 35.45 -5.24 -1.88
C PRO A 384 35.25 -4.93 -0.39
N GLU A 385 35.53 -5.88 0.49
CA GLU A 385 35.38 -5.74 1.94
C GLU A 385 36.33 -4.67 2.51
N GLN A 386 37.53 -4.53 1.94
CA GLN A 386 38.48 -3.49 2.36
C GLN A 386 38.02 -2.08 1.96
N PHE A 387 37.29 -1.93 0.86
CA PHE A 387 36.63 -0.66 0.51
C PHE A 387 35.50 -0.35 1.48
N GLU A 388 34.71 -1.34 1.89
CA GLU A 388 33.68 -1.17 2.92
C GLU A 388 34.27 -0.81 4.29
N GLU A 389 35.39 -1.42 4.68
CA GLU A 389 36.13 -1.08 5.89
C GLU A 389 36.58 0.40 5.86
N ALA A 390 37.17 0.86 4.75
CA ALA A 390 37.58 2.25 4.58
C ALA A 390 36.41 3.23 4.58
N ASN A 391 35.29 2.89 3.92
CA ASN A 391 34.07 3.71 3.95
C ASN A 391 33.48 3.78 5.37
N THR A 392 33.47 2.67 6.11
CA THR A 392 32.99 2.61 7.49
C THR A 392 33.86 3.48 8.39
N ALA A 393 35.19 3.36 8.31
CA ALA A 393 36.13 4.17 9.08
C ALA A 393 36.00 5.67 8.72
N MET A 394 35.80 6.00 7.45
CA MET A 394 35.50 7.36 7.00
C MET A 394 34.23 7.91 7.64
N VAL A 395 33.14 7.13 7.66
CA VAL A 395 31.86 7.53 8.27
C VAL A 395 32.02 7.70 9.79
N ILE A 396 32.77 6.83 10.47
CA ILE A 396 33.08 6.97 11.90
C ILE A 396 33.83 8.27 12.16
N LEU A 397 34.85 8.59 11.35
CA LEU A 397 35.59 9.85 11.48
C LEU A 397 34.70 11.06 11.23
N GLN A 398 33.84 11.00 10.21
CA GLN A 398 32.89 12.08 9.91
C GLN A 398 31.91 12.31 11.06
N LYS A 399 31.29 11.25 11.60
CA LYS A 399 30.36 11.36 12.73
C LYS A 399 31.04 11.89 13.99
N THR A 400 32.25 11.41 14.28
CA THR A 400 33.03 11.88 15.43
C THR A 400 33.32 13.38 15.31
N LEU A 401 33.66 13.85 14.10
CA LEU A 401 33.88 15.25 13.80
C LEU A 401 32.61 16.11 13.91
N GLU A 402 31.45 15.60 13.49
CA GLU A 402 30.16 16.29 13.62
C GLU A 402 29.78 16.53 15.08
N THR A 403 30.13 15.61 15.98
CA THR A 403 29.84 15.72 17.42
C THR A 403 30.86 16.54 18.22
N ALA A 404 32.04 16.85 17.65
CA ALA A 404 33.11 17.54 18.34
C ALA A 404 32.89 19.06 18.39
N HIS A 405 33.30 19.72 19.48
CA HIS A 405 33.25 21.17 19.61
C HIS A 405 34.40 21.84 18.84
N THR A 406 34.32 21.84 17.52
CA THR A 406 35.41 22.25 16.61
C THR A 406 35.86 23.72 16.72
N LYS A 407 35.09 24.56 17.43
CA LYS A 407 35.45 25.96 17.75
C LYS A 407 36.29 26.08 19.03
N ASN A 408 36.37 25.03 19.85
CA ASN A 408 37.24 25.02 21.03
C ASN A 408 38.71 25.02 20.56
N PRO A 409 39.55 25.96 21.01
CA PRO A 409 40.97 26.05 20.61
C PRO A 409 41.76 24.75 20.81
N ALA A 410 41.41 23.95 21.82
CA ALA A 410 42.08 22.69 22.11
C ALA A 410 41.67 21.54 21.17
N VAL A 411 40.46 21.59 20.59
CA VAL A 411 39.91 20.57 19.68
C VAL A 411 40.13 20.93 18.20
N SER A 412 40.19 22.24 17.91
CA SER A 412 40.27 22.78 16.54
C SER A 412 41.40 22.19 15.68
N PRO A 413 42.63 21.98 16.18
CA PRO A 413 43.70 21.35 15.39
C PRO A 413 43.36 19.93 14.94
N SER A 414 42.95 19.05 15.85
CA SER A 414 42.55 17.67 15.52
C SER A 414 41.34 17.63 14.58
N ALA A 415 40.40 18.57 14.73
CA ALA A 415 39.25 18.71 13.84
C ALA A 415 39.66 19.16 12.43
N ALA A 416 40.63 20.07 12.29
CA ALA A 416 41.15 20.51 11.00
C ALA A 416 41.87 19.36 10.27
N GLU A 417 42.71 18.62 10.99
CA GLU A 417 43.40 17.45 10.43
C GLU A 417 42.42 16.33 10.04
N ALA A 418 41.36 16.10 10.83
CA ALA A 418 40.28 15.18 10.48
C ALA A 418 39.55 15.60 9.19
N ARG A 419 39.22 16.89 9.03
CA ARG A 419 38.60 17.42 7.79
C ARG A 419 39.48 17.21 6.57
N GLN A 420 40.78 17.50 6.71
CA GLN A 420 41.73 17.31 5.63
C GLN A 420 41.85 15.83 5.25
N LEU A 421 41.98 14.94 6.25
CA LEU A 421 42.02 13.50 6.01
C LEU A 421 40.74 12.96 5.37
N LEU A 422 39.56 13.44 5.76
CA LEU A 422 38.29 13.07 5.11
C LEU A 422 38.28 13.46 3.63
N LYS A 423 38.80 14.64 3.28
CA LYS A 423 38.88 15.11 1.90
C LYS A 423 39.86 14.25 1.08
N ASP A 424 41.07 14.05 1.59
CA ASP A 424 42.12 13.31 0.89
C ASP A 424 41.81 11.81 0.81
N GLY A 425 41.22 11.26 1.88
CA GLY A 425 40.78 9.88 1.96
C GLY A 425 39.66 9.55 0.97
N LYS A 426 38.66 10.43 0.81
CA LYS A 426 37.62 10.28 -0.24
C LYS A 426 38.24 10.19 -1.63
N ALA A 427 39.11 11.13 -1.97
CA ALA A 427 39.81 11.13 -3.25
C ALA A 427 40.68 9.86 -3.44
N THR A 428 41.31 9.38 -2.37
CA THR A 428 42.12 8.15 -2.38
C THR A 428 41.27 6.90 -2.63
N ILE A 429 40.14 6.75 -1.93
CA ILE A 429 39.20 5.64 -2.12
C ILE A 429 38.67 5.64 -3.56
N GLU A 430 38.22 6.78 -4.07
CA GLU A 430 37.69 6.90 -5.43
C GLU A 430 38.75 6.54 -6.49
N ARG A 431 39.96 7.10 -6.36
CA ARG A 431 41.07 6.79 -7.27
C ARG A 431 41.42 5.31 -7.22
N ARG A 432 41.55 4.72 -6.03
CA ARG A 432 41.95 3.33 -5.89
C ARG A 432 40.87 2.38 -6.38
N ARG A 433 39.59 2.71 -6.16
CA ARG A 433 38.46 1.93 -6.68
C ARG A 433 38.50 1.89 -8.20
N TYR A 434 38.71 3.06 -8.82
CA TYR A 434 38.86 3.16 -10.26
C TYR A 434 40.01 2.28 -10.80
N GLU A 435 41.19 2.34 -10.18
CA GLU A 435 42.35 1.52 -10.58
C GLU A 435 42.08 0.02 -10.48
N VAL A 436 41.45 -0.43 -9.38
CA VAL A 436 41.12 -1.86 -9.17
C VAL A 436 40.09 -2.33 -10.18
N ASP A 437 39.02 -1.56 -10.39
CA ASP A 437 37.98 -1.91 -11.35
C ASP A 437 38.55 -1.95 -12.79
N LEU A 438 39.47 -1.04 -13.14
CA LEU A 438 40.19 -1.03 -14.41
C LEU A 438 41.08 -2.29 -14.58
N GLN A 439 41.81 -2.69 -13.54
CA GLN A 439 42.64 -3.89 -13.57
C GLN A 439 41.81 -5.17 -13.73
N GLN A 440 40.72 -5.30 -12.98
CA GLN A 440 39.79 -6.42 -13.11
C GLN A 440 39.17 -6.48 -14.51
N GLN A 441 38.81 -5.31 -15.05
CA GLN A 441 38.28 -5.22 -16.40
C GLN A 441 39.31 -5.67 -17.45
N ARG A 442 40.58 -5.26 -17.36
CA ARG A 442 41.65 -5.77 -18.23
C ARG A 442 41.81 -7.29 -18.11
N ALA A 443 41.83 -7.83 -16.89
CA ALA A 443 41.96 -9.27 -16.65
C ALA A 443 40.82 -10.08 -17.30
N LYS A 444 39.56 -9.59 -17.21
CA LYS A 444 38.41 -10.23 -17.87
C LYS A 444 38.53 -10.21 -19.40
N VAL A 445 39.00 -9.11 -19.98
CA VAL A 445 39.23 -9.03 -21.44
C VAL A 445 40.33 -10.00 -21.85
N ASP A 446 41.43 -10.08 -21.10
CA ASP A 446 42.54 -11.00 -21.38
C ASP A 446 42.09 -12.47 -21.29
N GLU A 447 41.28 -12.82 -20.29
CA GLU A 447 40.71 -14.16 -20.16
C GLU A 447 39.80 -14.50 -21.34
N ALA A 448 38.90 -13.60 -21.72
CA ALA A 448 38.03 -13.79 -22.89
C ALA A 448 38.84 -13.95 -24.19
N ARG A 449 39.87 -13.12 -24.39
CA ARG A 449 40.79 -13.22 -25.54
C ARG A 449 41.54 -14.54 -25.56
N LYS A 450 42.05 -14.99 -24.41
CA LYS A 450 42.77 -16.26 -24.29
C LYS A 450 41.85 -17.44 -24.62
N ASN A 451 40.64 -17.45 -24.08
CA ASN A 451 39.65 -18.50 -24.35
C ASN A 451 39.27 -18.54 -25.84
N ALA A 452 38.90 -17.40 -26.43
CA ALA A 452 38.58 -17.31 -27.85
C ALA A 452 39.75 -17.75 -28.74
N THR A 453 40.98 -17.35 -28.41
CA THR A 453 42.18 -17.77 -29.14
C THR A 453 42.37 -19.29 -29.08
N ALA A 454 42.16 -19.91 -27.92
CA ALA A 454 42.28 -21.36 -27.76
C ALA A 454 41.23 -22.12 -28.57
N LEU A 455 39.97 -21.68 -28.54
CA LEU A 455 38.87 -22.30 -29.29
C LEU A 455 39.05 -22.14 -30.80
N VAL A 456 39.45 -20.94 -31.27
CA VAL A 456 39.75 -20.71 -32.68
C VAL A 456 40.94 -21.53 -33.15
N ALA A 457 41.95 -21.74 -32.31
CA ALA A 457 43.05 -22.66 -32.63
C ALA A 457 42.56 -24.12 -32.70
N GLY A 458 41.63 -24.51 -31.83
CA GLY A 458 41.00 -25.83 -31.82
C GLY A 458 40.32 -26.20 -33.13
N ILE A 459 39.57 -25.27 -33.74
CA ILE A 459 38.83 -25.52 -34.99
C ILE A 459 39.71 -25.59 -36.25
N GLN A 460 40.99 -25.21 -36.16
CA GLN A 460 41.94 -25.36 -37.27
C GLN A 460 42.39 -26.82 -37.46
N LYS A 461 42.09 -27.72 -36.52
CA LYS A 461 42.33 -29.16 -36.66
C LYS A 461 41.44 -29.77 -37.74
N GLU A 462 41.80 -30.94 -38.27
CA GLU A 462 41.30 -31.42 -39.57
C GLU A 462 39.78 -31.69 -39.66
N LYS A 463 39.05 -31.84 -38.55
CA LYS A 463 37.58 -32.09 -38.57
C LYS A 463 36.89 -31.49 -37.35
N PRO A 464 36.70 -30.16 -37.29
CA PRO A 464 35.89 -29.58 -36.22
C PRO A 464 34.41 -29.92 -36.43
N SER A 465 33.66 -30.13 -35.35
CA SER A 465 32.22 -30.21 -35.42
C SER A 465 31.59 -28.81 -35.54
N ASP A 466 30.37 -28.73 -36.06
CA ASP A 466 29.63 -27.46 -36.13
C ASP A 466 29.47 -26.82 -34.73
N ALA A 467 29.31 -27.65 -33.70
CA ALA A 467 29.26 -27.19 -32.31
C ALA A 467 30.56 -26.49 -31.88
N GLN A 468 31.72 -27.04 -32.25
CA GLN A 468 33.02 -26.44 -31.93
C GLN A 468 33.23 -25.11 -32.67
N ILE A 469 32.73 -24.99 -33.90
CA ILE A 469 32.76 -23.73 -34.66
C ILE A 469 31.87 -22.69 -34.00
N GLN A 470 30.64 -23.04 -33.63
CA GLN A 470 29.72 -22.14 -32.92
C GLN A 470 30.26 -21.72 -31.55
N GLU A 471 30.92 -22.62 -30.82
CA GLU A 471 31.55 -22.32 -29.54
C GLU A 471 32.68 -21.29 -29.69
N ALA A 472 33.51 -21.42 -30.73
CA ALA A 472 34.54 -20.44 -31.05
C ALA A 472 33.92 -19.06 -31.40
N GLU A 473 32.83 -19.01 -32.15
CA GLU A 473 32.11 -17.76 -32.48
C GLU A 473 31.54 -17.08 -31.23
N LYS A 474 30.90 -17.85 -30.35
CA LYS A 474 30.39 -17.34 -29.06
C LYS A 474 31.52 -16.80 -28.18
N ALA A 475 32.66 -17.49 -28.12
CA ALA A 475 33.81 -17.02 -27.35
C ALA A 475 34.39 -15.71 -27.91
N ILE A 476 34.40 -15.52 -29.23
CA ILE A 476 34.78 -14.25 -29.86
C ILE A 476 33.77 -13.15 -29.51
N GLN A 477 32.46 -13.41 -29.59
CA GLN A 477 31.42 -12.44 -29.19
C GLN A 477 31.54 -12.02 -27.73
N GLN A 478 31.94 -12.95 -26.85
CA GLN A 478 32.17 -12.65 -25.43
C GLN A 478 33.27 -11.60 -25.22
N ILE A 479 34.27 -11.50 -26.11
CA ILE A 479 35.26 -10.41 -26.07
C ILE A 479 34.54 -9.05 -26.22
N GLY A 480 33.60 -8.95 -27.17
CA GLY A 480 32.79 -7.75 -27.39
C GLY A 480 31.98 -7.36 -26.15
N VAL A 481 31.27 -8.32 -25.56
CA VAL A 481 30.47 -8.13 -24.33
C VAL A 481 31.34 -7.63 -23.17
N VAL A 482 32.51 -8.23 -22.96
CA VAL A 482 33.42 -7.80 -21.91
C VAL A 482 33.94 -6.39 -22.20
N LEU A 483 34.31 -6.07 -23.45
CA LEU A 483 34.76 -4.73 -23.83
C LEU A 483 33.68 -3.65 -23.64
N GLU A 484 32.40 -3.98 -23.88
CA GLU A 484 31.27 -3.07 -23.65
C GLU A 484 31.14 -2.67 -22.17
N ALA A 485 31.33 -3.62 -21.24
CA ALA A 485 31.36 -3.32 -19.81
C ALA A 485 32.49 -2.33 -19.44
N GLY A 486 33.55 -2.26 -20.25
CA GLY A 486 34.70 -1.37 -20.06
C GLY A 486 34.59 0.01 -20.69
N VAL A 487 33.48 0.36 -21.36
CA VAL A 487 33.35 1.62 -22.13
C VAL A 487 33.59 2.87 -21.28
N ALA A 488 33.22 2.84 -19.99
CA ALA A 488 33.46 3.96 -19.07
C ALA A 488 34.96 4.27 -18.90
N PHE A 489 35.83 3.26 -18.97
CA PHE A 489 37.28 3.42 -18.86
C PHE A 489 37.89 3.98 -20.14
N VAL A 490 37.33 3.71 -21.32
CA VAL A 490 37.82 4.23 -22.60
C VAL A 490 37.83 5.75 -22.64
N LYS A 491 36.87 6.40 -21.98
CA LYS A 491 36.79 7.87 -21.92
C LYS A 491 37.77 8.50 -20.93
N LYS A 492 38.23 7.73 -19.94
CA LYS A 492 38.98 8.22 -18.78
C LYS A 492 40.45 7.80 -18.80
N ASP A 493 40.79 6.72 -19.49
CA ASP A 493 42.13 6.15 -19.57
C ASP A 493 42.53 5.87 -21.01
N ARG A 494 43.53 6.60 -21.49
CA ARG A 494 44.03 6.50 -22.87
C ARG A 494 44.64 5.12 -23.17
N ASP A 495 45.33 4.52 -22.21
CA ASP A 495 45.98 3.23 -22.40
C ASP A 495 44.95 2.11 -22.48
N TYR A 496 43.86 2.21 -21.72
CA TYR A 496 42.74 1.29 -21.85
C TYR A 496 41.98 1.48 -23.16
N ALA A 497 41.84 2.72 -23.64
CA ALA A 497 41.24 2.99 -24.95
C ALA A 497 42.04 2.31 -26.10
N LEU A 498 43.38 2.41 -26.06
CA LEU A 498 44.26 1.73 -27.00
C LEU A 498 44.13 0.21 -26.88
N TYR A 499 44.19 -0.33 -25.65
CA TYR A 499 44.02 -1.76 -25.38
C TYR A 499 42.65 -2.30 -25.87
N ALA A 500 41.58 -1.54 -25.67
CA ALA A 500 40.24 -1.92 -26.15
C ALA A 500 40.18 -1.92 -27.68
N LYS A 501 40.84 -0.97 -28.35
CA LYS A 501 40.96 -0.94 -29.81
C LYS A 501 41.73 -2.17 -30.32
N GLU A 502 42.90 -2.47 -29.76
CA GLU A 502 43.69 -3.65 -30.11
C GLU A 502 42.91 -4.96 -29.87
N SER A 503 42.12 -5.01 -28.79
CA SER A 503 41.26 -6.17 -28.50
C SER A 503 40.14 -6.35 -29.53
N LYS A 504 39.57 -5.26 -30.06
CA LYS A 504 38.60 -5.31 -31.17
C LYS A 504 39.24 -5.75 -32.49
N GLU A 505 40.45 -5.26 -32.78
CA GLU A 505 41.21 -5.71 -33.95
C GLU A 505 41.51 -7.22 -33.86
N ARG A 506 41.90 -7.69 -32.68
CA ARG A 506 42.12 -9.13 -32.43
C ARG A 506 40.83 -9.95 -32.56
N MET A 507 39.70 -9.41 -32.10
CA MET A 507 38.39 -10.04 -32.26
C MET A 507 38.05 -10.21 -33.75
N ALA A 508 38.25 -9.16 -34.56
CA ALA A 508 38.02 -9.22 -36.01
C ALA A 508 38.95 -10.24 -36.70
N GLU A 509 40.23 -10.28 -36.34
CA GLU A 509 41.18 -11.28 -36.86
C GLU A 509 40.73 -12.71 -36.54
N LEU A 510 40.25 -12.96 -35.32
CA LEU A 510 39.71 -14.27 -34.94
C LEU A 510 38.44 -14.62 -35.72
N THR A 511 37.52 -13.67 -35.92
CA THR A 511 36.33 -13.85 -36.77
C THR A 511 36.71 -14.24 -38.19
N ASP A 512 37.67 -13.53 -38.79
CA ASP A 512 38.15 -13.83 -40.15
C ASP A 512 38.74 -15.24 -40.24
N ARG A 513 39.49 -15.69 -39.21
CA ARG A 513 40.04 -17.05 -39.17
C ARG A 513 38.95 -18.12 -39.09
N VAL A 514 37.87 -17.88 -38.35
CA VAL A 514 36.71 -18.79 -38.30
C VAL A 514 36.02 -18.84 -39.67
N ASN A 515 35.76 -17.69 -40.28
CA ASN A 515 35.11 -17.60 -41.59
C ASN A 515 35.91 -18.31 -42.69
N ARG A 516 37.23 -18.07 -42.76
CA ARG A 516 38.12 -18.81 -43.68
C ARG A 516 38.06 -20.32 -43.45
N ARG A 517 38.02 -20.77 -42.19
CA ARG A 517 37.91 -22.20 -41.88
C ARG A 517 36.57 -22.78 -42.32
N LYS A 518 35.46 -22.08 -42.12
CA LYS A 518 34.14 -22.48 -42.63
C LYS A 518 34.14 -22.65 -44.15
N ILE A 519 34.73 -21.70 -44.89
CA ILE A 519 34.86 -21.78 -46.35
C ILE A 519 35.65 -23.03 -46.76
N VAL A 520 36.79 -23.31 -46.12
CA VAL A 520 37.61 -24.50 -46.41
C VAL A 520 36.84 -25.80 -46.15
N LEU A 521 36.05 -25.87 -45.08
CA LEU A 521 35.24 -27.06 -44.77
C LEU A 521 34.09 -27.24 -45.76
N ALA A 522 33.39 -26.16 -46.10
CA ALA A 522 32.35 -26.16 -47.12
C ALA A 522 32.91 -26.58 -48.49
N ALA A 523 34.10 -26.09 -48.86
CA ALA A 523 34.82 -26.49 -50.07
C ALA A 523 35.17 -27.98 -50.06
N ALA A 524 35.66 -28.53 -48.94
CA ALA A 524 35.97 -29.94 -48.84
C ALA A 524 34.73 -30.83 -48.99
N ASP A 525 33.65 -30.52 -48.26
CA ASP A 525 32.36 -31.22 -48.38
C ASP A 525 31.78 -31.10 -49.80
N ALA A 526 31.87 -29.91 -50.41
CA ALA A 526 31.38 -29.70 -51.77
C ALA A 526 32.13 -30.53 -52.82
N ARG A 527 33.45 -30.73 -52.66
CA ARG A 527 34.21 -31.64 -53.54
C ARG A 527 33.76 -33.09 -53.38
N VAL A 528 33.47 -33.55 -52.16
CA VAL A 528 32.96 -34.91 -51.91
C VAL A 528 31.62 -35.10 -52.59
N GLN A 529 30.66 -34.22 -52.35
CA GLN A 529 29.33 -34.32 -52.95
C GLN A 529 29.37 -34.23 -54.48
N LEU A 530 30.23 -33.37 -55.03
CA LEU A 530 30.40 -33.27 -56.48
C LEU A 530 31.01 -34.55 -57.07
N SER A 531 31.99 -35.15 -56.38
CA SER A 531 32.58 -36.43 -56.76
C SER A 531 31.53 -37.55 -56.79
N GLU A 532 30.71 -37.63 -55.73
CA GLU A 532 29.66 -38.63 -55.61
C GLU A 532 28.60 -38.47 -56.71
N ARG A 533 28.12 -37.25 -56.95
CA ARG A 533 27.14 -36.97 -58.00
C ARG A 533 27.68 -37.25 -59.40
N LEU A 534 28.94 -36.93 -59.67
CA LEU A 534 29.59 -37.30 -60.93
C LEU A 534 29.68 -38.81 -61.10
N ALA A 535 30.00 -39.55 -60.04
CA ALA A 535 30.04 -41.01 -60.07
C ALA A 535 28.63 -41.60 -60.34
N THR A 536 27.60 -41.09 -59.66
CA THR A 536 26.21 -41.49 -59.90
C THR A 536 25.76 -41.16 -61.33
N ALA A 537 26.14 -39.98 -61.86
CA ALA A 537 25.79 -39.60 -63.23
C ALA A 537 26.43 -40.56 -64.24
N LYS A 538 27.69 -40.93 -64.04
CA LYS A 538 28.39 -41.95 -64.84
C LYS A 538 27.67 -43.29 -64.78
N GLU A 539 27.32 -43.77 -63.59
CA GLU A 539 26.59 -45.03 -63.40
C GLU A 539 25.24 -45.04 -64.13
N LYS A 540 24.42 -44.00 -63.94
CA LYS A 540 23.09 -43.92 -64.59
C LYS A 540 23.20 -43.79 -66.10
N LEU A 541 24.20 -43.07 -66.59
CA LEU A 541 24.46 -42.99 -68.02
C LEU A 541 24.90 -44.34 -68.61
N GLU A 542 25.77 -45.09 -67.93
CA GLU A 542 26.13 -46.45 -68.39
C GLU A 542 24.90 -47.38 -68.44
N ALA A 543 23.97 -47.27 -67.49
CA ALA A 543 22.71 -48.04 -67.52
C ALA A 543 21.80 -47.67 -68.71
N ALA A 544 21.93 -46.46 -69.26
CA ALA A 544 21.15 -45.98 -70.40
C ALA A 544 21.70 -46.38 -71.78
N LYS A 545 22.93 -46.92 -71.86
CA LYS A 545 23.56 -47.29 -73.14
C LYS A 545 23.10 -48.63 -73.75
N PRO A 546 22.93 -49.72 -72.98
CA PRO A 546 22.62 -51.05 -73.52
C PRO A 546 21.37 -51.08 -74.38
N ALA A 547 21.25 -52.05 -75.28
CA ALA A 547 20.09 -52.21 -76.15
C ALA A 547 18.77 -52.48 -75.42
N THR A 548 18.86 -52.93 -74.16
CA THR A 548 17.75 -53.17 -73.24
C THR A 548 17.30 -51.93 -72.46
N SER A 549 17.96 -50.78 -72.63
CA SER A 549 17.65 -49.54 -71.90
C SER A 549 16.21 -49.09 -72.13
N THR A 550 15.55 -48.60 -71.08
CA THR A 550 14.19 -48.07 -71.11
C THR A 550 14.17 -46.54 -71.14
N ASP A 551 12.98 -45.95 -71.38
CA ASP A 551 12.79 -44.49 -71.24
C ASP A 551 13.10 -44.03 -69.79
N GLY A 552 12.82 -44.87 -68.79
CA GLY A 552 13.13 -44.58 -67.39
C GLY A 552 14.63 -44.51 -67.07
N ASP A 553 15.46 -45.30 -67.76
CA ASP A 553 16.92 -45.24 -67.60
C ASP A 553 17.49 -43.92 -68.14
N ILE A 554 16.92 -43.43 -69.26
CA ILE A 554 17.24 -42.13 -69.85
C ILE A 554 16.82 -40.98 -68.93
N ASP A 555 15.61 -41.04 -68.38
CA ASP A 555 15.10 -40.03 -67.46
C ASP A 555 15.92 -39.99 -66.15
N ALA A 556 16.31 -41.15 -65.63
CA ALA A 556 17.17 -41.24 -64.45
C ALA A 556 18.57 -40.64 -64.71
N ALA A 557 19.17 -40.92 -65.86
CA ALA A 557 20.45 -40.32 -66.26
C ALA A 557 20.32 -38.79 -66.45
N SER A 558 19.25 -38.33 -67.10
CA SER A 558 18.95 -36.90 -67.28
C SER A 558 18.87 -36.18 -65.94
N LYS A 559 18.08 -36.73 -65.01
CA LYS A 559 17.87 -36.11 -63.70
C LYS A 559 19.17 -35.90 -62.94
N VAL A 560 20.08 -36.87 -62.94
CA VAL A 560 21.35 -36.73 -62.20
C VAL A 560 22.28 -35.70 -62.86
N VAL A 561 22.24 -35.56 -64.19
CA VAL A 561 22.96 -34.49 -64.89
C VAL A 561 22.38 -33.11 -64.56
N ASP A 562 21.05 -32.97 -64.49
CA ASP A 562 20.39 -31.72 -64.07
C ASP A 562 20.72 -31.37 -62.61
N GLU A 563 20.77 -32.36 -61.72
CA GLU A 563 21.20 -32.18 -60.32
C GLU A 563 22.66 -31.70 -60.22
N LEU A 564 23.55 -32.19 -61.10
CA LEU A 564 24.93 -31.70 -61.19
C LEU A 564 24.98 -30.23 -61.63
N MET A 565 24.20 -29.84 -62.64
CA MET A 565 24.09 -28.44 -63.07
C MET A 565 23.64 -27.54 -61.92
N GLN A 566 22.59 -27.93 -61.22
CA GLN A 566 22.08 -27.19 -60.06
C GLN A 566 23.12 -27.10 -58.92
N MET A 567 23.94 -28.13 -58.72
CA MET A 567 25.01 -28.10 -57.72
C MET A 567 26.06 -27.04 -58.02
N PHE A 568 26.41 -26.81 -59.30
CA PHE A 568 27.32 -25.72 -59.67
C PHE A 568 26.70 -24.35 -59.40
N GLU A 569 25.44 -24.15 -59.76
CA GLU A 569 24.74 -22.88 -59.55
C GLU A 569 24.64 -22.53 -58.06
N THR A 570 24.22 -23.50 -57.23
CA THR A 570 24.07 -23.31 -55.78
C THR A 570 25.39 -23.05 -55.06
N ARG A 571 26.53 -23.44 -55.65
CA ARG A 571 27.86 -23.30 -55.05
C ARG A 571 28.77 -22.31 -55.77
N ALA A 572 28.24 -21.51 -56.70
CA ALA A 572 29.01 -20.53 -57.46
C ALA A 572 29.77 -19.53 -56.56
N GLU A 573 29.19 -19.15 -55.42
CA GLU A 573 29.85 -18.26 -54.47
C GLU A 573 31.05 -18.92 -53.78
N LEU A 574 30.98 -20.23 -53.51
CA LEU A 574 32.09 -20.97 -52.92
C LEU A 574 33.29 -21.06 -53.87
N GLU A 575 33.05 -21.04 -55.18
CA GLU A 575 34.13 -20.96 -56.18
C GLU A 575 34.87 -19.62 -56.14
N ARG A 576 34.18 -18.51 -55.81
CA ARG A 576 34.84 -17.21 -55.61
C ARG A 576 35.67 -17.19 -54.32
N GLN A 577 35.25 -17.96 -53.32
CA GLN A 577 35.82 -17.96 -51.98
C GLN A 577 36.96 -18.98 -51.78
N ASP A 578 36.96 -20.10 -52.52
CA ASP A 578 37.98 -21.15 -52.44
C ASP A 578 38.48 -21.57 -53.84
N ALA A 579 39.71 -21.16 -54.16
CA ALA A 579 40.33 -21.44 -55.45
C ALA A 579 40.51 -22.96 -55.72
N GLY A 580 40.71 -23.76 -54.67
CA GLY A 580 40.85 -25.21 -54.81
C GLY A 580 39.53 -25.88 -55.23
N TYR A 581 38.40 -25.40 -54.69
CA TYR A 581 37.07 -25.82 -55.10
C TYR A 581 36.75 -25.32 -56.50
N ALA A 582 37.06 -24.07 -56.84
CA ALA A 582 36.87 -23.53 -58.19
C ALA A 582 37.55 -24.41 -59.26
N SER A 583 38.83 -24.75 -59.07
CA SER A 583 39.56 -25.65 -59.97
C SER A 583 38.97 -27.07 -60.03
N TYR A 584 38.43 -27.57 -58.92
CA TYR A 584 37.76 -28.87 -58.90
C TYR A 584 36.40 -28.81 -59.64
N ALA A 585 35.61 -27.76 -59.40
CA ALA A 585 34.33 -27.53 -60.04
C ALA A 585 34.48 -27.34 -61.56
N GLU A 586 35.50 -26.62 -62.01
CA GLU A 586 35.80 -26.48 -63.44
C GLU A 586 36.10 -27.83 -64.10
N ARG A 587 36.93 -28.67 -63.47
CA ARG A 587 37.19 -30.04 -63.96
C ARG A 587 35.91 -30.88 -63.99
N ALA A 588 35.08 -30.76 -62.96
CA ALA A 588 33.80 -31.45 -62.89
C ALA A 588 32.82 -30.97 -63.98
N ARG A 589 32.79 -29.68 -64.32
CA ARG A 589 32.00 -29.15 -65.44
C ARG A 589 32.46 -29.73 -66.78
N ASN A 590 33.77 -29.85 -67.00
CA ASN A 590 34.29 -30.47 -68.21
C ASN A 590 33.86 -31.94 -68.34
N GLU A 591 33.83 -32.68 -67.23
CA GLU A 591 33.29 -34.04 -67.21
C GLU A 591 31.77 -34.07 -67.42
N MET A 592 31.03 -33.13 -66.84
CA MET A 592 29.58 -33.00 -67.05
C MET A 592 29.22 -32.75 -68.51
N VAL A 593 29.98 -31.91 -69.23
CA VAL A 593 29.78 -31.69 -70.68
C VAL A 593 29.88 -33.00 -71.46
N LYS A 594 30.88 -33.84 -71.17
CA LYS A 594 31.00 -35.17 -71.79
C LYS A 594 29.83 -36.08 -71.45
N LEU A 595 29.32 -36.00 -70.22
CA LEU A 595 28.12 -36.75 -69.80
C LEU A 595 26.86 -36.28 -70.53
N MET A 596 26.70 -34.98 -70.76
CA MET A 596 25.58 -34.41 -71.53
C MET A 596 25.62 -34.89 -72.98
N GLU A 597 26.78 -34.85 -73.64
CA GLU A 597 26.96 -35.36 -75.01
C GLU A 597 26.61 -36.85 -75.12
N ALA A 598 27.11 -37.65 -74.17
CA ALA A 598 26.84 -39.08 -74.15
C ALA A 598 25.38 -39.42 -73.79
N LEU A 599 24.73 -38.62 -72.94
CA LEU A 599 23.30 -38.72 -72.64
C LEU A 599 22.46 -38.42 -73.87
N GLU A 600 22.81 -37.38 -74.63
CA GLU A 600 22.11 -37.03 -75.86
C GLU A 600 22.24 -38.13 -76.91
N PHE A 601 23.44 -38.73 -77.04
CA PHE A 601 23.61 -39.92 -77.88
C PHE A 601 22.74 -41.10 -77.40
N ALA A 602 22.68 -41.36 -76.08
CA ALA A 602 21.84 -42.42 -75.52
C ALA A 602 20.35 -42.17 -75.76
N ARG A 603 19.87 -40.92 -75.67
CA ARG A 603 18.50 -40.51 -76.02
C ARG A 603 18.17 -40.82 -77.47
N GLN A 604 19.07 -40.43 -78.39
CA GLN A 604 18.90 -40.69 -79.82
C GLN A 604 18.93 -42.19 -80.13
N ALA A 605 19.82 -42.95 -79.48
CA ALA A 605 19.88 -44.41 -79.61
C ALA A 605 18.59 -45.09 -79.09
N ARG A 606 18.07 -44.67 -77.94
CA ARG A 606 16.80 -45.15 -77.39
C ARG A 606 15.63 -44.83 -78.31
N ALA A 607 15.54 -43.60 -78.81
CA ALA A 607 14.51 -43.18 -79.76
C ALA A 607 14.59 -43.99 -81.06
N LEU A 608 15.79 -44.27 -81.56
CA LEU A 608 15.97 -45.12 -82.74
C LEU A 608 15.48 -46.55 -82.47
N ARG A 609 15.82 -47.16 -81.33
CA ARG A 609 15.32 -48.49 -80.94
C ARG A 609 13.79 -48.53 -80.85
N LYS A 610 13.17 -47.46 -80.35
CA LYS A 610 11.72 -47.32 -80.22
C LYS A 610 11.04 -47.27 -81.59
N ILE A 611 11.55 -46.45 -82.51
CA ILE A 611 10.94 -46.28 -83.83
C ILE A 611 11.27 -47.42 -84.79
N THR A 612 12.31 -48.20 -84.52
CA THR A 612 12.70 -49.37 -85.30
C THR A 612 12.23 -50.66 -84.65
N GLY A 613 13.01 -51.25 -83.75
CA GLY A 613 12.78 -52.60 -83.25
C GLY A 613 11.45 -52.77 -82.49
N GLU A 614 11.11 -51.83 -81.62
CA GLU A 614 9.81 -51.87 -80.92
C GLU A 614 8.64 -51.64 -81.88
N ALA A 615 8.79 -50.71 -82.84
CA ALA A 615 7.77 -50.48 -83.87
C ALA A 615 7.58 -51.69 -84.79
N LEU A 616 8.65 -52.39 -85.17
CA LEU A 616 8.60 -53.62 -85.96
C LEU A 616 7.89 -54.75 -85.20
N ALA A 617 8.22 -54.93 -83.92
CA ALA A 617 7.55 -55.90 -83.05
C ALA A 617 6.06 -55.55 -82.90
N ALA A 618 5.75 -54.28 -82.61
CA ALA A 618 4.38 -53.80 -82.47
C ALA A 618 3.59 -53.93 -83.79
N ALA A 619 4.19 -53.60 -84.94
CA ALA A 619 3.58 -53.75 -86.25
C ALA A 619 3.32 -55.22 -86.60
N SER A 620 4.26 -56.12 -86.24
CA SER A 620 4.09 -57.56 -86.42
C SER A 620 2.89 -58.08 -85.63
N ALA A 621 2.81 -57.77 -84.34
CA ALA A 621 1.65 -58.12 -83.49
C ALA A 621 0.34 -57.50 -83.99
N THR A 622 0.39 -56.25 -84.47
CA THR A 622 -0.78 -55.55 -85.04
C THR A 622 -1.24 -56.23 -86.34
N SER A 623 -0.30 -56.66 -87.20
CA SER A 623 -0.60 -57.36 -88.45
C SER A 623 -1.18 -58.77 -88.23
N GLU A 624 -0.73 -59.48 -87.19
CA GLU A 624 -1.29 -60.76 -86.78
C GLU A 624 -2.71 -60.60 -86.21
N SER A 625 -2.93 -59.53 -85.43
CA SER A 625 -4.26 -59.13 -84.97
C SER A 625 -5.18 -58.76 -86.13
N ALA A 626 -4.66 -58.12 -87.18
CA ALA A 626 -5.41 -57.83 -88.40
C ALA A 626 -5.79 -59.12 -89.15
N ALA A 627 -4.85 -60.05 -89.30
CA ALA A 627 -5.09 -61.31 -89.97
C ALA A 627 -6.24 -62.10 -89.32
N SER A 628 -6.30 -62.11 -87.99
CA SER A 628 -7.33 -62.79 -87.19
C SER A 628 -8.64 -62.00 -87.01
N ALA A 629 -8.69 -60.72 -87.35
CA ALA A 629 -9.91 -59.91 -87.25
C ALA A 629 -10.99 -60.35 -88.26
N LYS A 630 -12.23 -60.51 -87.76
CA LYS A 630 -13.41 -60.85 -88.58
C LYS A 630 -14.08 -59.63 -89.21
N ASP A 631 -14.06 -58.48 -88.51
CA ASP A 631 -14.62 -57.22 -88.99
C ASP A 631 -13.66 -56.56 -90.00
N LEU A 632 -14.14 -56.26 -91.21
CA LEU A 632 -13.31 -55.75 -92.29
C LEU A 632 -12.81 -54.31 -92.06
N ARG A 633 -13.58 -53.46 -91.36
CA ARG A 633 -13.17 -52.08 -91.03
C ARG A 633 -12.03 -52.10 -90.02
N LYS A 634 -12.20 -52.82 -88.92
CA LYS A 634 -11.17 -53.05 -87.92
C LYS A 634 -9.93 -53.70 -88.53
N LYS A 635 -10.10 -54.65 -89.44
CA LYS A 635 -8.98 -55.30 -90.16
C LYS A 635 -8.21 -54.33 -91.04
N LYS A 636 -8.91 -53.46 -91.78
CA LYS A 636 -8.30 -52.39 -92.58
C LYS A 636 -7.51 -51.42 -91.71
N ASP A 637 -8.08 -50.97 -90.60
CA ASP A 637 -7.44 -50.03 -89.68
C ASP A 637 -6.20 -50.63 -89.01
N LEU A 638 -6.24 -51.91 -88.63
CA LEU A 638 -5.09 -52.60 -88.05
C LEU A 638 -3.96 -52.79 -89.08
N TYR A 639 -4.26 -53.16 -90.33
CA TYR A 639 -3.23 -53.21 -91.38
C TYR A 639 -2.67 -51.82 -91.71
N ALA A 640 -3.50 -50.77 -91.76
CA ALA A 640 -3.04 -49.40 -91.95
C ALA A 640 -2.11 -48.95 -90.81
N ASN A 641 -2.50 -49.19 -89.56
CA ASN A 641 -1.67 -48.88 -88.38
C ASN A 641 -0.33 -49.64 -88.39
N ALA A 642 -0.34 -50.92 -88.76
CA ALA A 642 0.88 -51.70 -88.90
C ALA A 642 1.78 -51.14 -90.02
N MET A 643 1.19 -50.76 -91.16
CA MET A 643 1.93 -50.15 -92.28
C MET A 643 2.52 -48.79 -91.93
N ASP A 644 1.79 -47.93 -91.21
CA ASP A 644 2.29 -46.62 -90.76
C ASP A 644 3.50 -46.78 -89.82
N LYS A 645 3.45 -47.74 -88.89
CA LYS A 645 4.57 -48.07 -88.01
C LYS A 645 5.79 -48.60 -88.78
N LEU A 646 5.58 -49.47 -89.78
CA LEU A 646 6.66 -50.02 -90.60
C LEU A 646 7.28 -48.95 -91.51
N LYS A 647 6.46 -48.05 -92.03
CA LYS A 647 6.90 -46.90 -92.82
C LYS A 647 7.72 -45.93 -91.97
N ALA A 648 7.24 -45.59 -90.77
CA ALA A 648 8.00 -44.80 -89.81
C ALA A 648 9.33 -45.50 -89.43
N CYS A 649 9.31 -46.80 -89.16
CA CYS A 649 10.53 -47.57 -88.92
C CYS A 649 11.57 -47.40 -90.03
N GLN A 650 11.13 -47.41 -91.29
CA GLN A 650 12.03 -47.26 -92.44
C GLN A 650 12.48 -45.81 -92.64
N GLU A 651 11.54 -44.88 -92.79
CA GLU A 651 11.83 -43.51 -93.20
C GLU A 651 12.44 -42.69 -92.06
N GLU A 652 11.84 -42.76 -90.88
CA GLU A 652 12.30 -42.03 -89.71
C GLU A 652 13.56 -42.66 -89.12
N GLY A 653 13.64 -43.99 -89.09
CA GLY A 653 14.88 -44.69 -88.73
C GLY A 653 16.05 -44.29 -89.63
N ALA A 654 15.83 -44.22 -90.95
CA ALA A 654 16.88 -43.84 -91.90
C ALA A 654 17.26 -42.36 -91.75
N ARG A 655 16.28 -41.48 -91.48
CA ARG A 655 16.53 -40.07 -91.19
C ARG A 655 17.42 -39.92 -89.96
N MET A 656 17.07 -40.57 -88.85
CA MET A 656 17.85 -40.50 -87.61
C MET A 656 19.29 -40.99 -87.80
N VAL A 657 19.51 -42.11 -88.50
CA VAL A 657 20.86 -42.62 -88.79
C VAL A 657 21.65 -41.69 -89.72
N LYS A 658 20.97 -40.99 -90.63
CA LYS A 658 21.60 -39.99 -91.50
C LYS A 658 22.01 -38.73 -90.73
N GLU A 659 21.17 -38.27 -89.80
CA GLU A 659 21.43 -37.11 -88.96
C GLU A 659 22.55 -37.39 -87.95
N ASN A 660 22.64 -38.62 -87.45
CA ASN A 660 23.74 -39.07 -86.60
C ASN A 660 24.27 -40.44 -87.06
N ALA A 661 25.37 -40.41 -87.81
CA ALA A 661 26.01 -41.61 -88.35
C ALA A 661 26.46 -42.61 -87.26
N GLY A 662 26.72 -42.14 -86.03
CA GLY A 662 27.07 -43.01 -84.90
C GLY A 662 25.94 -43.98 -84.53
N LEU A 663 24.68 -43.62 -84.84
CA LEU A 663 23.53 -44.49 -84.59
C LEU A 663 23.53 -45.74 -85.47
N ALA A 664 24.21 -45.75 -86.62
CA ALA A 664 24.31 -46.94 -87.47
C ALA A 664 24.95 -48.14 -86.76
N GLY A 665 25.83 -47.86 -85.78
CA GLY A 665 26.58 -48.85 -85.03
C GLY A 665 25.93 -49.31 -83.71
N ILE A 666 24.71 -48.87 -83.40
CA ILE A 666 24.02 -49.33 -82.18
C ILE A 666 23.36 -50.69 -82.41
N ASP A 667 23.05 -51.38 -81.32
CA ASP A 667 22.23 -52.60 -81.37
C ASP A 667 20.77 -52.27 -81.10
N VAL A 668 19.89 -52.87 -81.91
CA VAL A 668 18.44 -52.86 -81.78
C VAL A 668 17.97 -54.30 -81.54
N LEU A 669 17.17 -54.54 -80.51
CA LEU A 669 16.72 -55.89 -80.18
C LEU A 669 15.50 -56.29 -80.99
N ILE A 670 15.63 -57.36 -81.77
CA ILE A 670 14.52 -58.03 -82.47
C ILE A 670 14.42 -59.45 -81.93
N GLY A 671 13.30 -59.79 -81.28
CA GLY A 671 13.13 -61.12 -80.67
C GLY A 671 14.21 -61.46 -79.63
N GLY A 672 14.79 -60.43 -78.97
CA GLY A 672 15.89 -60.59 -78.02
C GLY A 672 17.29 -60.65 -78.64
N MET A 673 17.41 -60.66 -79.97
CA MET A 673 18.71 -60.69 -80.67
C MET A 673 19.16 -59.29 -81.09
N PRO A 674 20.42 -58.89 -80.83
CA PRO A 674 20.97 -57.63 -81.29
C PRO A 674 21.09 -57.63 -82.81
N THR A 675 20.46 -56.65 -83.45
CA THR A 675 20.40 -56.47 -84.90
C THR A 675 20.80 -55.03 -85.24
N ARG A 676 21.50 -54.83 -86.37
CA ARG A 676 21.87 -53.47 -86.80
C ARG A 676 20.64 -52.71 -87.29
N PRO A 677 20.54 -51.38 -87.06
CA PRO A 677 19.40 -50.58 -87.47
C PRO A 677 19.08 -50.72 -88.97
N GLN A 678 20.10 -50.81 -89.83
CA GLN A 678 19.90 -50.98 -91.26
C GLN A 678 19.19 -52.29 -91.61
N ASP A 679 19.53 -53.38 -90.93
CA ASP A 679 18.89 -54.68 -91.10
C ASP A 679 17.46 -54.67 -90.53
N VAL A 680 17.24 -53.98 -89.40
CA VAL A 680 15.89 -53.79 -88.86
C VAL A 680 15.01 -53.00 -89.82
N MET A 681 15.52 -51.91 -90.40
CA MET A 681 14.79 -51.13 -91.41
C MET A 681 14.50 -51.94 -92.67
N ALA A 682 15.44 -52.79 -93.10
CA ALA A 682 15.20 -53.72 -94.19
C ALA A 682 14.11 -54.75 -93.85
N GLN A 683 14.09 -55.29 -92.62
CA GLN A 683 13.01 -56.15 -92.13
C GLN A 683 11.67 -55.41 -92.06
N CYS A 684 11.66 -54.14 -91.66
CA CYS A 684 10.47 -53.28 -91.72
C CYS A 684 9.95 -53.12 -93.15
N ALA A 685 10.83 -52.83 -94.11
CA ALA A 685 10.47 -52.72 -95.52
C ALA A 685 9.94 -54.04 -96.10
N GLN A 686 10.60 -55.16 -95.77
CA GLN A 686 10.16 -56.50 -96.17
C GLN A 686 8.79 -56.85 -95.59
N LYS A 687 8.57 -56.57 -94.31
CA LYS A 687 7.28 -56.77 -93.65
C LYS A 687 6.22 -55.87 -94.27
N ALA A 688 6.50 -54.60 -94.53
CA ALA A 688 5.58 -53.68 -95.19
C ALA A 688 5.17 -54.18 -96.57
N ALA A 689 6.13 -54.63 -97.39
CA ALA A 689 5.85 -55.25 -98.69
C ALA A 689 4.94 -56.49 -98.56
N SER A 690 5.17 -57.34 -97.55
CA SER A 690 4.32 -58.52 -97.30
C SER A 690 2.88 -58.19 -96.90
N LEU A 691 2.63 -56.98 -96.38
CA LEU A 691 1.31 -56.54 -95.95
C LEU A 691 0.54 -55.76 -97.03
N GLN A 692 1.18 -55.35 -98.12
CA GLN A 692 0.54 -54.60 -99.21
C GLN A 692 -0.61 -55.39 -99.85
N GLU A 693 -0.38 -56.66 -100.20
CA GLU A 693 -1.42 -57.51 -100.81
C GLU A 693 -2.57 -57.83 -99.84
N PRO A 694 -2.33 -58.26 -98.58
CA PRO A 694 -3.39 -58.39 -97.57
C PRO A 694 -4.21 -57.12 -97.37
N GLN A 695 -3.57 -55.95 -97.32
CA GLN A 695 -4.25 -54.66 -97.17
C GLN A 695 -5.09 -54.32 -98.40
N LYS A 696 -4.52 -54.47 -99.61
CA LYS A 696 -5.22 -54.26 -100.90
C LYS A 696 -6.45 -55.17 -100.98
N LYS A 697 -6.32 -56.45 -100.61
CA LYS A 697 -7.43 -57.40 -100.59
C LYS A 697 -8.54 -56.98 -99.64
N VAL A 698 -8.21 -56.51 -98.43
CA VAL A 698 -9.22 -56.04 -97.46
C VAL A 698 -9.88 -54.74 -97.94
N ASP A 699 -9.13 -53.80 -98.53
CA ASP A 699 -9.72 -52.57 -99.09
C ASP A 699 -10.67 -52.89 -100.25
N VAL A 700 -10.28 -53.80 -101.14
CA VAL A 700 -11.14 -54.26 -102.23
C VAL A 700 -12.39 -54.96 -101.70
N GLN A 701 -12.26 -55.86 -100.73
CA GLN A 701 -13.40 -56.53 -100.08
C GLN A 701 -14.35 -55.51 -99.47
N LEU A 702 -13.83 -54.55 -98.71
CA LEU A 702 -14.63 -53.54 -98.05
C LEU A 702 -15.33 -52.61 -99.06
N ARG A 703 -14.63 -52.16 -100.11
CA ARG A 703 -15.24 -51.37 -101.18
C ARG A 703 -16.27 -52.16 -101.97
N PHE A 704 -16.06 -53.45 -102.16
CA PHE A 704 -17.03 -54.34 -102.80
C PHE A 704 -18.29 -54.48 -101.93
N GLU A 705 -18.12 -54.70 -100.62
CA GLU A 705 -19.21 -54.82 -99.66
C GLU A 705 -20.01 -53.53 -99.51
N ASP A 706 -19.34 -52.40 -99.27
CA ASP A 706 -19.98 -51.10 -99.05
C ASP A 706 -20.50 -50.47 -100.35
N GLY A 707 -19.97 -50.87 -101.51
CA GLY A 707 -20.36 -50.33 -102.81
C GLY A 707 -21.28 -51.25 -103.62
N PRO A 708 -20.78 -51.95 -104.66
CA PRO A 708 -21.63 -52.65 -105.62
C PRO A 708 -22.48 -53.75 -105.00
N ARG A 709 -21.99 -54.48 -103.98
CA ARG A 709 -22.79 -55.50 -103.29
C ARG A 709 -23.95 -54.87 -102.53
N LYS A 710 -23.70 -53.81 -101.76
CA LYS A 710 -24.73 -53.09 -100.99
C LYS A 710 -25.76 -52.48 -101.93
N ALA A 711 -25.33 -51.79 -102.97
CA ALA A 711 -26.22 -51.22 -103.99
C ALA A 711 -27.09 -52.31 -104.66
N TYR A 712 -26.50 -53.45 -105.03
CA TYR A 712 -27.25 -54.60 -105.57
C TYR A 712 -28.27 -55.17 -104.58
N THR A 713 -27.87 -55.36 -103.33
CA THR A 713 -28.74 -55.92 -102.27
C THR A 713 -29.90 -54.98 -101.96
N LEU A 714 -29.65 -53.67 -101.91
CA LEU A 714 -30.66 -52.63 -101.77
C LEU A 714 -31.59 -52.59 -102.99
N ALA A 715 -31.05 -52.67 -104.20
CA ALA A 715 -31.85 -52.69 -105.44
C ALA A 715 -32.82 -53.87 -105.45
N LYS A 716 -32.34 -55.08 -105.09
CA LYS A 716 -33.18 -56.28 -104.93
C LYS A 716 -34.29 -56.07 -103.90
N SER A 717 -33.97 -55.48 -102.75
CA SER A 717 -34.94 -55.21 -101.68
C SER A 717 -35.99 -54.16 -102.09
N LEU A 718 -35.57 -53.10 -102.80
CA LEU A 718 -36.49 -52.06 -103.29
C LEU A 718 -37.39 -52.59 -104.41
N LEU A 719 -36.82 -53.41 -105.30
CA LEU A 719 -37.56 -54.02 -106.39
C LEU A 719 -38.63 -55.00 -105.88
N SER A 720 -38.33 -55.80 -104.85
CA SER A 720 -39.32 -56.68 -104.23
C SER A 720 -40.44 -55.92 -103.51
N LYS A 721 -40.21 -54.67 -103.12
CA LYS A 721 -41.20 -53.74 -102.55
C LYS A 721 -41.96 -52.92 -103.61
N GLY A 722 -41.66 -53.09 -104.90
CA GLY A 722 -42.31 -52.38 -106.01
C GLY A 722 -41.74 -51.00 -106.34
N SER A 723 -40.71 -50.53 -105.63
CA SER A 723 -40.04 -49.23 -105.82
C SER A 723 -39.07 -49.26 -107.02
N LYS A 724 -39.62 -49.27 -108.24
CA LYS A 724 -38.86 -49.51 -109.49
C LYS A 724 -37.85 -48.40 -109.81
N ASN A 725 -38.15 -47.13 -109.52
CA ASN A 725 -37.26 -46.01 -109.84
C ASN A 725 -36.04 -45.96 -108.91
N GLU A 726 -36.24 -46.15 -107.61
CA GLU A 726 -35.17 -46.21 -106.62
C GLU A 726 -34.32 -47.46 -106.81
N ALA A 727 -34.94 -48.60 -107.12
CA ALA A 727 -34.20 -49.82 -107.48
C ALA A 727 -33.33 -49.61 -108.73
N LEU A 728 -33.85 -48.91 -109.76
CA LEU A 728 -33.11 -48.56 -110.97
C LEU A 728 -31.88 -47.69 -110.65
N GLU A 729 -32.02 -46.72 -109.75
CA GLU A 729 -30.91 -45.87 -109.29
C GLU A 729 -29.85 -46.69 -108.55
N GLN A 730 -30.26 -47.62 -107.67
CA GLN A 730 -29.33 -48.52 -106.98
C GLN A 730 -28.63 -49.51 -107.94
N TYR A 731 -29.30 -50.02 -108.98
CA TYR A 731 -28.63 -50.81 -110.01
C TYR A 731 -27.64 -49.98 -110.85
N ASN A 732 -27.94 -48.71 -111.11
CA ASN A 732 -26.98 -47.79 -111.74
C ASN A 732 -25.76 -47.57 -110.83
N GLY A 733 -25.97 -47.37 -109.53
CA GLY A 733 -24.92 -47.32 -108.51
C GLY A 733 -24.07 -48.59 -108.50
N CYS A 734 -24.70 -49.77 -108.48
CA CYS A 734 -24.00 -51.06 -108.57
C CYS A 734 -23.09 -51.16 -109.80
N VAL A 735 -23.58 -50.76 -110.98
CA VAL A 735 -22.79 -50.80 -112.22
C VAL A 735 -21.66 -49.76 -112.19
N ALA A 736 -21.93 -48.54 -111.70
CA ALA A 736 -20.95 -47.47 -111.65
C ALA A 736 -19.83 -47.78 -110.65
N GLU A 737 -20.17 -48.10 -109.41
CA GLU A 737 -19.21 -48.44 -108.36
C GLU A 737 -18.48 -49.75 -108.67
N GLY A 738 -19.16 -50.74 -109.24
CA GLY A 738 -18.55 -51.97 -109.71
C GLY A 738 -17.51 -51.71 -110.81
N ARG A 739 -17.82 -50.88 -111.82
CA ARG A 739 -16.85 -50.49 -112.87
C ARG A 739 -15.70 -49.67 -112.32
N ILE A 740 -15.96 -48.76 -111.38
CA ILE A 740 -14.92 -48.00 -110.68
C ILE A 740 -13.98 -48.98 -109.96
N LEU A 741 -14.53 -49.93 -109.21
CA LEU A 741 -13.75 -50.93 -108.49
C LEU A 741 -12.95 -51.83 -109.44
N GLN A 742 -13.57 -52.29 -110.54
CA GLN A 742 -12.91 -53.09 -111.57
C GLN A 742 -11.74 -52.35 -112.21
N ASN A 743 -11.91 -51.06 -112.53
CA ASN A 743 -10.86 -50.26 -113.16
C ASN A 743 -9.74 -49.92 -112.18
N GLN A 744 -10.07 -49.65 -110.92
CA GLN A 744 -9.08 -49.34 -109.88
C GLN A 744 -8.30 -50.59 -109.43
N TYR A 745 -8.93 -51.76 -109.45
CA TYR A 745 -8.35 -53.03 -109.00
C TYR A 745 -8.59 -54.15 -110.03
N PRO A 746 -7.95 -54.08 -111.21
CA PRO A 746 -8.20 -55.01 -112.31
C PRO A 746 -7.90 -56.47 -111.96
N ASP A 747 -6.92 -56.72 -111.08
CA ASP A 747 -6.54 -58.06 -110.61
C ASP A 747 -7.64 -58.75 -109.80
N PHE A 748 -8.59 -57.98 -109.27
CA PHE A 748 -9.69 -58.48 -108.44
C PHE A 748 -11.01 -58.60 -109.21
N LYS A 749 -11.02 -58.32 -110.52
CA LYS A 749 -12.25 -58.37 -111.33
C LYS A 749 -12.92 -59.74 -111.34
N ASP A 750 -12.10 -60.80 -111.30
CA ASP A 750 -12.52 -62.22 -111.36
C ASP A 750 -12.50 -62.89 -109.97
N HIS A 751 -12.07 -62.17 -108.93
CA HIS A 751 -12.12 -62.67 -107.56
C HIS A 751 -13.56 -62.88 -107.12
N LYS A 752 -13.83 -64.03 -106.50
CA LYS A 752 -15.17 -64.41 -106.06
C LYS A 752 -15.48 -63.86 -104.68
N PHE A 753 -16.61 -63.17 -104.56
CA PHE A 753 -17.16 -62.63 -103.33
C PHE A 753 -18.54 -63.22 -103.07
N ASP A 754 -18.93 -63.36 -101.81
CA ASP A 754 -20.29 -63.75 -101.48
C ASP A 754 -21.24 -62.56 -101.63
N VAL A 755 -22.27 -62.74 -102.46
CA VAL A 755 -23.33 -61.77 -102.74
C VAL A 755 -24.66 -62.48 -102.56
N SER A 756 -25.31 -62.24 -101.41
CA SER A 756 -26.64 -62.78 -101.09
C SER A 756 -26.73 -64.32 -101.20
N GLY A 757 -25.71 -65.04 -100.76
CA GLY A 757 -25.65 -66.50 -100.80
C GLY A 757 -25.17 -67.09 -102.12
N THR A 758 -24.73 -66.24 -103.06
CA THR A 758 -24.15 -66.64 -104.34
C THR A 758 -22.73 -66.09 -104.50
N SER A 759 -21.82 -66.94 -104.97
CA SER A 759 -20.42 -66.57 -105.19
C SER A 759 -20.24 -65.90 -106.55
N MET A 760 -20.03 -64.60 -106.57
CA MET A 760 -19.94 -63.79 -107.79
C MET A 760 -18.65 -62.97 -107.83
N SER A 761 -18.08 -62.78 -109.02
CA SER A 761 -17.00 -61.82 -109.23
C SER A 761 -17.52 -60.39 -109.39
N VAL A 762 -16.62 -59.40 -109.32
CA VAL A 762 -16.99 -57.99 -109.60
C VAL A 762 -17.58 -57.88 -111.00
N LEU A 763 -16.96 -58.51 -111.98
CA LEU A 763 -17.44 -58.52 -113.36
C LEU A 763 -18.81 -59.19 -113.49
N GLU A 764 -19.01 -60.33 -112.84
CA GLU A 764 -20.30 -61.03 -112.84
C GLU A 764 -21.39 -60.21 -112.17
N LEU A 765 -21.10 -59.56 -111.04
CA LEU A 765 -22.05 -58.69 -110.35
C LEU A 765 -22.43 -57.49 -111.23
N ILE A 766 -21.47 -56.86 -111.91
CA ILE A 766 -21.76 -55.79 -112.88
C ILE A 766 -22.66 -56.30 -114.00
N GLN A 767 -22.36 -57.46 -114.58
CA GLN A 767 -23.17 -58.04 -115.65
C GLN A 767 -24.60 -58.36 -115.18
N VAL A 768 -24.76 -58.90 -113.98
CA VAL A 768 -26.06 -59.12 -113.35
C VAL A 768 -26.79 -57.80 -113.13
N CYS A 769 -26.15 -56.80 -112.54
CA CYS A 769 -26.74 -55.47 -112.36
C CYS A 769 -27.16 -54.84 -113.71
N VAL A 770 -26.35 -54.96 -114.78
CA VAL A 770 -26.72 -54.47 -116.13
C VAL A 770 -27.91 -55.24 -116.70
N LYS A 771 -27.93 -56.57 -116.56
CA LYS A 771 -29.01 -57.42 -117.05
C LYS A 771 -30.33 -57.09 -116.35
N GLU A 772 -30.29 -56.93 -115.03
CA GLU A 772 -31.47 -56.61 -114.21
C GLU A 772 -31.92 -55.16 -114.35
N ARG A 773 -31.00 -54.25 -114.69
CA ARG A 773 -31.31 -52.86 -114.99
C ARG A 773 -32.10 -52.69 -116.29
N LYS A 774 -31.78 -53.45 -117.34
CA LYS A 774 -32.35 -53.28 -118.69
C LYS A 774 -33.90 -53.27 -118.72
N PRO A 775 -34.62 -54.21 -118.07
CA PRO A 775 -36.08 -54.18 -118.01
C PRO A 775 -36.64 -52.94 -117.31
N LEU A 776 -35.96 -52.44 -116.27
CA LEU A 776 -36.38 -51.25 -115.53
C LEU A 776 -36.17 -49.96 -116.31
N GLN A 777 -35.16 -49.92 -117.19
CA GLN A 777 -34.95 -48.80 -118.12
C GLN A 777 -35.97 -48.77 -119.26
N ALA A 778 -36.40 -49.95 -119.76
CA ALA A 778 -37.42 -50.06 -120.80
C ALA A 778 -38.85 -49.82 -120.29
N ALA A 779 -39.05 -49.82 -118.97
CA ALA A 779 -40.33 -49.54 -118.31
C ALA A 779 -40.47 -48.08 -117.85
N ARG A 780 -39.47 -47.24 -118.11
CA ARG A 780 -39.56 -45.77 -118.07
C ARG A 780 -40.02 -45.27 -119.42
#